data_AF-A0A1G0BE00-F1
#
_entry.id   AF-A0A1G0BE00-F1
#
_cell.length_a   1.000
_cell.length_b   1.000
_cell.length_c   1.000
_cell.angle_alpha   90.00
_cell.angle_beta   90.00
_cell.angle_gamma   90.00
#
_symmetry.space_group_name_H-M   'P 1'
#
loop_
_entity.id
_entity.type
_entity.pdbx_description
1 polymer ?
#
loop_
_entity_poly.entity_id
_entity_poly.type
_entity_poly.pdbx_seq_one_letter_code
_entity_poly.pdbx_strand_id
1 'polypeptide(L)'
;MKINKRQLLLTLTCFLYSFFNYAQQLNKEVKPLFEILATAEKKFQITFTYANKVIEAIEIVPYSENLNLNEVLIYFKNNTPLTFTFLTKTNILINKQIDKNSICGYLIDVNSGNYIEGALISVSNTNLSTVSNRNGYFKIDGITENQVLEVSNDTYPTIYLNASKLLARKSCLTISLAQKIERLHEVMLNNYLTSGITVNTNNTITIDAQNSGILPGLIEPDILQKIQALPGISSINETISNINIRGGANDQNLLLWDGIKMYHSGHFFGLISAFNPYLVNNVTLIKNGTSSQYNDGVSGTIIIETLDSIHKKPFGGAGFNLLSTDAFAQIPISEKVAIQFSGRRAITDLIKTPTFDQYFKKAFQDSKITTSNTSQNEYAQTNSKFNFYDYSFKLLYNLNKNNSIRLSFLTVENKLHFNETLQTETVLNSKTSELEQRNIAVGLLVNNKWNNKFKTSIHTYYTKYDVHAENFSLLNEQRLIQKNEVLETGVKLNTYYKLSKNSQLLNGYHFYELGITNSEDVNLPIFIRTIKNVIRNHSLFSELNYTSTNNKTFVNSGFRLNYIEKFGAFIAEPRIQALQKINSNLSLKIASEYKSQNATQIIDLQEDFLGVEKSRWTLADNSSIPILKSKQASLGINYKKNNFFIDIEGFYKYVNGITTANQGFQNQHQFIKTSGSYTVNGIEFLINKTTRNYSTWLKYTFNENNYNFPQLSPAIFPNNLDIKHTISFGNTYIYKKLNFALGLLWRTGKPYTTPTQNNNVTIDGVNRFINYNAPNTNRLSNYFRADFSSTYKFNLSEKVNGMIGVSVLNLFKTKNILNTYYKINDKNTINTINNTSIGTAPNFTFRMYF
;
A
#
# COMPACT_ATOMS: atom_id res chain seq x y z
N MET A 1 -6.16 0.53 -67.72
CA MET A 1 -6.32 0.65 -69.18
C MET A 1 -7.28 -0.44 -69.64
N LYS A 2 -8.14 -0.10 -70.61
CA LYS A 2 -9.33 -0.84 -71.09
C LYS A 2 -9.13 -2.35 -71.28
N ILE A 3 -10.10 -3.11 -70.79
CA ILE A 3 -10.37 -4.51 -71.17
C ILE A 3 -10.92 -4.52 -72.60
N ASN A 4 -10.45 -5.42 -73.45
CA ASN A 4 -11.21 -5.80 -74.65
C ASN A 4 -11.42 -7.33 -74.69
N LYS A 5 -12.65 -7.72 -74.37
CA LYS A 5 -13.21 -9.07 -74.48
C LYS A 5 -13.52 -9.35 -75.94
N ARG A 6 -12.56 -9.88 -76.71
CA ARG A 6 -12.85 -10.39 -78.07
C ARG A 6 -11.76 -11.29 -78.62
N GLN A 7 -11.38 -12.35 -77.90
CA GLN A 7 -10.49 -13.38 -78.44
C GLN A 7 -10.52 -14.71 -77.66
N LEU A 8 -11.65 -15.05 -77.04
CA LEU A 8 -11.80 -16.30 -76.28
C LEU A 8 -12.74 -17.33 -76.93
N LEU A 9 -13.24 -17.12 -78.15
CA LEU A 9 -14.21 -18.08 -78.68
C LEU A 9 -14.33 -18.03 -80.20
N LEU A 10 -13.28 -18.41 -80.91
CA LEU A 10 -13.39 -18.93 -82.27
C LEU A 10 -12.05 -19.53 -82.66
N THR A 11 -12.09 -20.76 -83.15
CA THR A 11 -10.97 -21.54 -83.72
C THR A 11 -10.17 -22.45 -82.78
N LEU A 12 -10.89 -23.10 -81.85
CA LEU A 12 -10.76 -24.57 -81.78
C LEU A 12 -11.43 -25.13 -83.05
N THR A 13 -10.82 -26.15 -83.67
CA THR A 13 -11.27 -26.94 -84.85
C THR A 13 -11.00 -26.37 -86.26
N CYS A 14 -9.76 -26.55 -86.71
CA CYS A 14 -9.30 -27.05 -88.03
C CYS A 14 -7.77 -27.08 -87.92
N PHE A 15 -7.12 -28.12 -87.38
CA PHE A 15 -6.91 -29.43 -88.00
C PHE A 15 -6.72 -29.37 -89.52
N LEU A 16 -5.49 -29.71 -89.94
CA LEU A 16 -4.98 -30.05 -91.27
C LEU A 16 -4.29 -28.94 -92.11
N TYR A 17 -3.04 -29.27 -92.46
CA TYR A 17 -2.10 -28.68 -93.44
C TYR A 17 -1.23 -27.49 -93.03
N SER A 18 -0.06 -27.79 -92.43
CA SER A 18 1.25 -27.34 -92.95
C SER A 18 2.42 -28.08 -92.28
N PHE A 19 2.70 -29.29 -92.77
CA PHE A 19 4.08 -29.77 -92.97
C PHE A 19 4.67 -28.92 -94.14
N PHE A 20 5.88 -28.39 -94.15
CA PHE A 20 7.20 -29.04 -94.07
C PHE A 20 8.28 -28.02 -93.68
N ASN A 21 9.12 -28.33 -92.70
CA ASN A 21 10.56 -28.09 -92.76
C ASN A 21 11.23 -29.06 -91.78
N TYR A 22 11.87 -30.09 -92.35
CA TYR A 22 12.62 -31.11 -91.63
C TYR A 22 13.99 -30.53 -91.24
N ALA A 23 14.27 -30.45 -89.95
CA ALA A 23 15.62 -30.56 -89.41
C ALA A 23 15.65 -31.84 -88.56
N GLN A 24 16.46 -32.82 -88.98
CA GLN A 24 16.62 -34.09 -88.27
C GLN A 24 17.32 -33.83 -86.94
N GLN A 25 16.58 -33.92 -85.85
CA GLN A 25 17.14 -34.02 -84.50
C GLN A 25 16.97 -35.46 -84.04
N LEU A 26 18.06 -36.22 -84.02
CA LEU A 26 18.10 -37.54 -83.39
C LEU A 26 17.71 -37.36 -81.91
N ASN A 27 16.49 -37.74 -81.54
CA ASN A 27 16.12 -37.94 -80.15
C ASN A 27 16.96 -39.10 -79.59
N LYS A 28 18.01 -38.78 -78.84
CA LYS A 28 18.73 -39.78 -78.03
C LYS A 28 17.88 -40.09 -76.81
N GLU A 29 17.49 -41.35 -76.65
CA GLU A 29 16.74 -41.82 -75.48
C GLU A 29 17.52 -41.56 -74.18
N VAL A 30 16.82 -41.00 -73.19
CA VAL A 30 17.30 -40.81 -71.82
C VAL A 30 17.15 -42.13 -71.07
N LYS A 31 18.13 -42.49 -70.23
CA LYS A 31 18.06 -43.68 -69.37
C LYS A 31 18.29 -43.31 -67.91
N PRO A 32 17.76 -44.10 -66.96
CA PRO A 32 18.05 -43.94 -65.55
C PRO A 32 19.56 -44.01 -65.27
N LEU A 33 20.05 -43.09 -64.44
CA LEU A 33 21.49 -42.96 -64.16
C LEU A 33 22.08 -44.26 -63.59
N PHE A 34 21.32 -45.02 -62.79
CA PHE A 34 21.81 -46.28 -62.22
C PHE A 34 22.16 -47.33 -63.29
N GLU A 35 21.41 -47.39 -64.41
CA GLU A 35 21.72 -48.31 -65.53
C GLU A 35 23.00 -47.88 -66.26
N ILE A 36 23.18 -46.58 -66.43
CA ILE A 36 24.36 -46.00 -67.10
C ILE A 36 25.61 -46.18 -66.22
N LEU A 37 25.48 -46.01 -64.90
CA LEU A 37 26.54 -46.31 -63.93
C LEU A 37 26.91 -47.79 -63.96
N ALA A 38 25.94 -48.71 -63.93
CA ALA A 38 26.19 -50.16 -64.01
C ALA A 38 26.93 -50.56 -65.32
N THR A 39 26.63 -49.86 -66.42
CA THR A 39 27.34 -50.04 -67.69
C THR A 39 28.78 -49.57 -67.60
N ALA A 40 29.04 -48.42 -66.96
CA ALA A 40 30.38 -47.90 -66.72
C ALA A 40 31.19 -48.79 -65.76
N GLU A 41 30.57 -49.35 -64.71
CA GLU A 41 31.22 -50.29 -63.78
C GLU A 41 31.77 -51.51 -64.51
N LYS A 42 30.94 -52.12 -65.37
CA LYS A 42 31.34 -53.27 -66.19
C LYS A 42 32.46 -52.93 -67.18
N LYS A 43 32.36 -51.79 -67.86
CA LYS A 43 33.33 -51.38 -68.89
C LYS A 43 34.70 -51.05 -68.31
N PHE A 44 34.75 -50.32 -67.21
CA PHE A 44 36.00 -49.80 -66.64
C PHE A 44 36.52 -50.59 -65.43
N GLN A 45 35.84 -51.68 -65.04
CA GLN A 45 36.17 -52.49 -63.88
C GLN A 45 36.28 -51.66 -62.59
N ILE A 46 35.30 -50.75 -62.39
CA ILE A 46 35.18 -49.90 -61.22
C ILE A 46 33.86 -50.16 -60.49
N THR A 47 33.71 -49.59 -59.30
CA THR A 47 32.50 -49.64 -58.49
C THR A 47 32.12 -48.23 -58.05
N PHE A 48 30.84 -47.88 -58.14
CA PHE A 48 30.28 -46.64 -57.62
C PHE A 48 29.58 -46.90 -56.28
N THR A 49 29.98 -46.17 -55.25
CA THR A 49 29.30 -46.21 -53.95
C THR A 49 28.37 -45.00 -53.82
N TYR A 50 27.09 -45.24 -53.55
CA TYR A 50 26.08 -44.18 -53.40
C TYR A 50 24.89 -44.62 -52.54
N ALA A 51 24.14 -43.67 -52.00
CA ALA A 51 22.84 -43.95 -51.39
C ALA A 51 21.75 -43.88 -52.47
N ASN A 52 20.84 -44.88 -52.57
CA ASN A 52 19.84 -44.97 -53.64
C ASN A 52 19.07 -43.66 -53.89
N LYS A 53 18.65 -42.98 -52.81
CA LYS A 53 17.92 -41.70 -52.87
C LYS A 53 18.67 -40.57 -53.61
N VAL A 54 19.99 -40.67 -53.78
CA VAL A 54 20.82 -39.65 -54.43
C VAL A 54 20.70 -39.70 -55.96
N ILE A 55 20.43 -40.88 -56.54
CA ILE A 55 20.42 -41.07 -58.00
C ILE A 55 19.07 -41.53 -58.58
N GLU A 56 18.12 -41.94 -57.74
CA GLU A 56 16.83 -42.56 -58.12
C GLU A 56 15.98 -41.73 -59.10
N ALA A 57 16.08 -40.40 -59.06
CA ALA A 57 15.29 -39.50 -59.91
C ALA A 57 16.09 -38.87 -61.08
N ILE A 58 17.32 -39.34 -61.34
CA ILE A 58 18.20 -38.74 -62.36
C ILE A 58 18.21 -39.60 -63.61
N GLU A 59 17.82 -39.01 -64.74
CA GLU A 59 17.90 -39.60 -66.06
C GLU A 59 18.82 -38.75 -66.94
N ILE A 60 19.76 -39.39 -67.63
CA ILE A 60 20.66 -38.71 -68.56
C ILE A 60 20.75 -39.49 -69.86
N VAL A 61 21.18 -38.83 -70.93
CA VAL A 61 21.51 -39.52 -72.18
C VAL A 61 22.75 -40.40 -71.94
N PRO A 62 22.81 -41.64 -72.46
CA PRO A 62 24.02 -42.45 -72.35
C PRO A 62 25.24 -41.77 -72.98
N TYR A 63 26.39 -41.88 -72.30
CA TYR A 63 27.66 -41.38 -72.80
C TYR A 63 28.14 -42.18 -74.02
N SER A 64 28.98 -41.59 -74.87
CA SER A 64 29.53 -42.28 -76.06
C SER A 64 30.46 -43.43 -75.67
N GLU A 65 30.35 -44.58 -76.34
CA GLU A 65 31.17 -45.77 -76.06
C GLU A 65 32.68 -45.55 -76.27
N ASN A 66 33.09 -44.47 -76.93
CA ASN A 66 34.51 -44.20 -77.20
C ASN A 66 35.22 -43.42 -76.07
N LEU A 67 34.50 -43.00 -75.02
CA LEU A 67 35.09 -42.22 -73.92
C LEU A 67 35.90 -43.08 -72.95
N ASN A 68 37.00 -42.52 -72.43
CA ASN A 68 37.76 -43.09 -71.32
C ASN A 68 37.13 -42.76 -69.95
N LEU A 69 37.59 -43.40 -68.87
CA LEU A 69 36.97 -43.24 -67.55
C LEU A 69 36.93 -41.79 -67.06
N ASN A 70 38.01 -41.01 -67.25
CA ASN A 70 38.04 -39.61 -66.80
C ASN A 70 37.04 -38.76 -67.59
N GLU A 71 36.91 -38.99 -68.90
CA GLU A 71 35.94 -38.32 -69.74
C GLU A 71 34.50 -38.69 -69.37
N VAL A 72 34.25 -39.94 -68.99
CA VAL A 72 32.94 -40.41 -68.51
C VAL A 72 32.59 -39.77 -67.15
N LEU A 73 33.55 -39.64 -66.23
CA LEU A 73 33.33 -38.95 -64.96
C LEU A 73 33.08 -37.45 -65.15
N ILE A 74 33.79 -36.81 -66.08
CA ILE A 74 33.53 -35.41 -66.47
C ILE A 74 32.14 -35.30 -67.10
N TYR A 75 31.75 -36.24 -67.96
CA TYR A 75 30.42 -36.31 -68.53
C TYR A 75 29.33 -36.39 -67.45
N PHE A 76 29.48 -37.30 -66.48
CA PHE A 76 28.54 -37.41 -65.37
C PHE A 76 28.49 -36.13 -64.53
N LYS A 77 29.64 -35.52 -64.22
CA LYS A 77 29.70 -34.26 -63.48
C LYS A 77 29.00 -33.11 -64.21
N ASN A 78 29.08 -33.07 -65.55
CA ASN A 78 28.47 -32.00 -66.35
C ASN A 78 26.96 -32.21 -66.56
N ASN A 79 26.48 -33.45 -66.48
CA ASN A 79 25.07 -33.79 -66.76
C ASN A 79 24.28 -34.17 -65.50
N THR A 80 24.89 -34.15 -64.31
CA THR A 80 24.23 -34.46 -63.03
C THR A 80 24.70 -33.52 -61.93
N PRO A 81 23.88 -33.21 -60.89
CA PRO A 81 24.27 -32.40 -59.73
C PRO A 81 25.13 -33.18 -58.72
N LEU A 82 25.92 -34.14 -59.22
CA LEU A 82 26.67 -35.11 -58.42
C LEU A 82 28.17 -34.86 -58.52
N THR A 83 28.86 -35.23 -57.44
CA THR A 83 30.32 -35.21 -57.34
C THR A 83 30.82 -36.64 -57.27
N PHE A 84 31.93 -36.91 -57.97
CA PHE A 84 32.54 -38.22 -58.08
C PHE A 84 33.94 -38.14 -57.47
N THR A 85 34.17 -38.86 -56.38
CA THR A 85 35.43 -38.83 -55.63
C THR A 85 36.03 -40.22 -55.55
N PHE A 86 37.28 -40.40 -56.00
CA PHE A 86 37.97 -41.67 -55.89
C PHE A 86 38.27 -41.98 -54.41
N LEU A 87 37.72 -43.07 -53.89
CA LEU A 87 38.10 -43.64 -52.59
C LEU A 87 39.35 -44.53 -52.75
N THR A 88 39.42 -45.26 -53.87
CA THR A 88 40.57 -46.09 -54.29
C THR A 88 40.68 -46.07 -55.82
N LYS A 89 41.67 -46.75 -56.41
CA LYS A 89 41.81 -46.86 -57.89
C LYS A 89 40.59 -47.48 -58.58
N THR A 90 39.74 -48.20 -57.85
CA THR A 90 38.60 -48.96 -58.38
C THR A 90 37.26 -48.61 -57.73
N ASN A 91 37.21 -47.73 -56.73
CA ASN A 91 35.97 -47.37 -56.03
C ASN A 91 35.77 -45.85 -56.00
N ILE A 92 34.60 -45.39 -56.46
CA ILE A 92 34.24 -43.98 -56.63
C ILE A 92 32.97 -43.67 -55.82
N LEU A 93 33.07 -42.75 -54.87
CA LEU A 93 31.94 -42.25 -54.08
C LEU A 93 31.18 -41.16 -54.83
N ILE A 94 29.85 -41.31 -54.91
CA ILE A 94 28.94 -40.32 -55.50
C ILE A 94 28.19 -39.58 -54.38
N ASN A 95 28.31 -38.25 -54.36
CA ASN A 95 27.59 -37.38 -53.43
C ASN A 95 26.89 -36.23 -54.15
N LYS A 96 25.74 -35.77 -53.63
CA LYS A 96 25.05 -34.58 -54.12
C LYS A 96 25.82 -33.32 -53.77
N GLN A 97 26.00 -32.41 -54.73
CA GLN A 97 26.64 -31.12 -54.49
C GLN A 97 25.74 -30.27 -53.55
N ILE A 98 26.27 -29.83 -52.41
CA ILE A 98 25.59 -28.91 -51.48
C ILE A 98 26.21 -27.53 -51.65
N ASP A 99 25.49 -26.60 -52.28
CA ASP A 99 25.91 -25.21 -52.33
C ASP A 99 25.78 -24.59 -50.93
N LYS A 100 26.92 -24.23 -50.33
CA LYS A 100 26.99 -23.55 -49.04
C LYS A 100 26.66 -22.06 -49.24
N ASN A 101 25.38 -21.74 -49.33
CA ASN A 101 24.94 -20.35 -49.31
C ASN A 101 25.11 -19.77 -47.91
N SER A 102 25.79 -18.62 -47.82
CA SER A 102 25.98 -17.85 -46.59
C SER A 102 25.31 -16.49 -46.70
N ILE A 103 24.68 -16.04 -45.62
CA ILE A 103 24.15 -14.68 -45.52
C ILE A 103 24.88 -13.90 -44.43
N CYS A 104 24.93 -12.59 -44.58
CA CYS A 104 25.52 -11.68 -43.61
C CYS A 104 24.72 -10.37 -43.51
N GLY A 105 24.85 -9.69 -42.37
CA GLY A 105 24.22 -8.40 -42.12
C GLY A 105 24.85 -7.63 -40.97
N TYR A 106 24.46 -6.36 -40.85
CA TYR A 106 24.81 -5.45 -39.76
C TYR A 106 23.55 -4.99 -39.05
N LEU A 107 23.52 -5.00 -37.73
CA LEU A 107 22.42 -4.48 -36.91
C LEU A 107 22.78 -3.12 -36.35
N ILE A 108 21.94 -2.10 -36.59
CA ILE A 108 22.13 -0.74 -36.08
C ILE A 108 20.87 -0.20 -35.42
N ASP A 109 21.04 0.67 -34.42
CA ASP A 109 19.96 1.42 -33.79
C ASP A 109 19.55 2.62 -34.66
N VAL A 110 18.26 2.75 -34.96
CA VAL A 110 17.76 3.78 -35.88
C VAL A 110 17.89 5.22 -35.33
N ASN A 111 17.94 5.39 -34.01
CA ASN A 111 17.95 6.71 -33.36
C ASN A 111 19.37 7.22 -33.09
N SER A 112 20.23 6.33 -32.59
CA SER A 112 21.62 6.66 -32.21
C SER A 112 22.62 6.37 -33.32
N GLY A 113 22.28 5.53 -34.31
CA GLY A 113 23.21 5.07 -35.34
C GLY A 113 24.26 4.08 -34.85
N ASN A 114 24.24 3.70 -33.57
CA ASN A 114 25.19 2.77 -32.97
C ASN A 114 24.92 1.32 -33.39
N TYR A 115 25.97 0.49 -33.42
CA TYR A 115 25.87 -0.94 -33.69
C TYR A 115 25.23 -1.71 -32.52
N ILE A 116 24.44 -2.74 -32.85
CA ILE A 116 23.76 -3.58 -31.87
C ILE A 116 24.54 -4.88 -31.67
N GLU A 117 25.29 -4.96 -30.56
CA GLU A 117 26.02 -6.16 -30.12
C GLU A 117 25.09 -7.14 -29.37
N GLY A 118 25.34 -8.44 -29.52
CA GLY A 118 24.71 -9.47 -28.70
C GLY A 118 23.28 -9.84 -29.09
N ALA A 119 22.80 -9.46 -30.27
CA ALA A 119 21.53 -9.95 -30.80
C ALA A 119 21.68 -11.40 -31.29
N LEU A 120 20.73 -12.27 -30.96
CA LEU A 120 20.67 -13.65 -31.40
C LEU A 120 19.93 -13.74 -32.73
N ILE A 121 20.58 -14.27 -33.76
CA ILE A 121 20.01 -14.53 -35.09
C ILE A 121 19.85 -16.05 -35.23
N SER A 122 18.62 -16.54 -35.27
CA SER A 122 18.32 -17.97 -35.41
C SER A 122 17.49 -18.23 -36.67
N VAL A 123 17.60 -19.43 -37.23
CA VAL A 123 16.85 -19.83 -38.42
C VAL A 123 15.69 -20.72 -38.00
N SER A 124 14.47 -20.28 -38.32
CA SER A 124 13.24 -20.97 -37.94
C SER A 124 13.25 -22.45 -38.37
N ASN A 125 12.85 -23.33 -37.45
CA ASN A 125 12.81 -24.80 -37.65
C ASN A 125 14.18 -25.46 -37.89
N THR A 126 15.30 -24.85 -37.48
CA THR A 126 16.63 -25.45 -37.52
C THR A 126 17.44 -25.12 -36.27
N ASN A 127 18.59 -25.78 -36.09
CA ASN A 127 19.55 -25.47 -35.03
C ASN A 127 20.60 -24.42 -35.44
N LEU A 128 20.44 -23.78 -36.61
CA LEU A 128 21.38 -22.77 -37.09
C LEU A 128 21.13 -21.44 -36.37
N SER A 129 22.16 -20.93 -35.68
CA SER A 129 22.11 -19.63 -35.03
C SER A 129 23.49 -18.97 -34.97
N THR A 130 23.51 -17.66 -34.89
CA THR A 130 24.71 -16.82 -34.71
C THR A 130 24.38 -15.62 -33.83
N VAL A 131 25.38 -14.88 -33.38
CA VAL A 131 25.22 -13.69 -32.52
C VAL A 131 25.94 -12.50 -33.16
N SER A 132 25.34 -11.32 -33.10
CA SER A 132 25.99 -10.09 -33.60
C SER A 132 27.17 -9.68 -32.73
N ASN A 133 28.27 -9.29 -33.37
CA ASN A 133 29.48 -8.81 -32.67
C ASN A 133 29.41 -7.32 -32.28
N ARG A 134 30.50 -6.78 -31.72
CA ARG A 134 30.64 -5.36 -31.33
C ARG A 134 30.34 -4.34 -32.44
N ASN A 135 30.54 -4.74 -33.69
CA ASN A 135 30.27 -3.91 -34.87
C ASN A 135 28.89 -4.24 -35.48
N GLY A 136 28.01 -4.91 -34.73
CA GLY A 136 26.67 -5.31 -35.16
C GLY A 136 26.67 -6.36 -36.28
N TYR A 137 27.83 -6.87 -36.67
CA TYR A 137 27.97 -7.81 -37.78
C TYR A 137 27.58 -9.22 -37.37
N PHE A 138 26.87 -9.92 -38.25
CA PHE A 138 26.59 -11.35 -38.15
C PHE A 138 26.76 -12.04 -39.50
N LYS A 139 27.10 -13.33 -39.46
CA LYS A 139 27.15 -14.23 -40.61
C LYS A 139 26.63 -15.61 -40.21
N ILE A 140 25.85 -16.22 -41.09
CA ILE A 140 25.30 -17.56 -40.91
C ILE A 140 25.36 -18.32 -42.23
N ASP A 141 25.96 -19.51 -42.17
CA ASP A 141 26.21 -20.39 -43.33
C ASP A 141 25.16 -21.50 -43.39
N GLY A 142 24.94 -22.07 -44.58
CA GLY A 142 24.04 -23.22 -44.77
C GLY A 142 22.57 -22.83 -44.87
N ILE A 143 22.28 -21.64 -45.41
CA ILE A 143 20.92 -21.10 -45.51
C ILE A 143 20.34 -21.34 -46.91
N THR A 144 19.05 -21.69 -46.95
CA THR A 144 18.27 -21.84 -48.19
C THR A 144 17.27 -20.70 -48.39
N GLU A 145 16.83 -20.46 -49.63
CA GLU A 145 16.00 -19.29 -49.98
C GLU A 145 14.67 -19.18 -49.23
N ASN A 146 14.08 -20.33 -48.83
CA ASN A 146 12.76 -20.41 -48.19
C ASN A 146 12.78 -20.28 -46.67
N GLN A 147 13.94 -20.00 -46.06
CA GLN A 147 14.07 -19.91 -44.60
C GLN A 147 13.79 -18.51 -44.06
N VAL A 148 13.32 -18.45 -42.82
CA VAL A 148 13.06 -17.22 -42.07
C VAL A 148 14.05 -17.11 -40.93
N LEU A 149 14.71 -15.96 -40.83
CA LEU A 149 15.60 -15.59 -39.74
C LEU A 149 14.83 -14.83 -38.69
N GLU A 150 14.94 -15.28 -37.45
CA GLU A 150 14.46 -14.59 -36.26
C GLU A 150 15.64 -13.87 -35.61
N VAL A 151 15.59 -12.53 -35.58
CA VAL A 151 16.58 -11.70 -34.89
C VAL A 151 15.95 -11.24 -33.57
N SER A 152 16.53 -11.64 -32.45
CA SER A 152 16.04 -11.35 -31.10
C SER A 152 17.10 -10.66 -30.24
N ASN A 153 16.66 -9.72 -29.39
CA ASN A 153 17.50 -8.97 -28.46
C ASN A 153 16.65 -8.47 -27.28
N ASP A 154 17.24 -8.26 -26.12
CA ASP A 154 16.52 -7.82 -24.91
C ASP A 154 15.97 -6.37 -25.03
N THR A 155 16.59 -5.52 -25.84
CA THR A 155 16.33 -4.08 -25.92
C THR A 155 15.49 -3.69 -27.16
N TYR A 156 15.45 -4.56 -28.17
CA TYR A 156 14.82 -4.31 -29.47
C TYR A 156 13.70 -5.33 -29.74
N PRO A 157 12.68 -4.99 -30.56
CA PRO A 157 11.65 -5.95 -30.94
C PRO A 157 12.23 -7.08 -31.78
N THR A 158 11.74 -8.30 -31.58
CA THR A 158 12.07 -9.44 -32.44
C THR A 158 11.56 -9.17 -33.86
N ILE A 159 12.42 -9.34 -34.86
CA ILE A 159 12.05 -9.21 -36.28
C ILE A 159 12.27 -10.52 -37.02
N TYR A 160 11.52 -10.70 -38.11
CA TYR A 160 11.61 -11.85 -38.99
C TYR A 160 12.05 -11.41 -40.39
N LEU A 161 13.09 -12.04 -40.93
CA LEU A 161 13.67 -11.72 -42.24
C LEU A 161 13.66 -12.95 -43.14
N ASN A 162 13.12 -12.83 -44.35
CA ASN A 162 13.22 -13.90 -45.35
C ASN A 162 14.65 -13.99 -45.89
N ALA A 163 15.23 -15.19 -45.86
CA ALA A 163 16.58 -15.47 -46.35
C ALA A 163 16.78 -15.09 -47.82
N SER A 164 15.77 -15.27 -48.67
CA SER A 164 15.78 -14.85 -50.08
C SER A 164 16.17 -13.37 -50.29
N LYS A 165 15.77 -12.46 -49.39
CA LYS A 165 16.13 -11.03 -49.48
C LYS A 165 17.60 -10.75 -49.20
N LEU A 166 18.23 -11.60 -48.39
CA LEU A 166 19.64 -11.49 -48.00
C LEU A 166 20.55 -12.20 -49.00
N LEU A 167 20.11 -13.34 -49.53
CA LEU A 167 20.82 -14.12 -50.56
C LEU A 167 20.87 -13.41 -51.92
N ALA A 168 19.84 -12.61 -52.26
CA ALA A 168 19.81 -11.86 -53.52
C ALA A 168 20.83 -10.71 -53.60
N ARG A 169 21.56 -10.39 -52.51
CA ARG A 169 22.50 -9.28 -52.45
C ARG A 169 23.94 -9.77 -52.41
N LYS A 170 24.82 -9.14 -53.19
CA LYS A 170 26.28 -9.36 -53.13
C LYS A 170 26.94 -8.75 -51.89
N SER A 171 26.26 -7.88 -51.15
CA SER A 171 26.76 -7.19 -49.95
C SER A 171 25.88 -7.45 -48.72
N CYS A 172 26.50 -7.44 -47.53
CA CYS A 172 25.79 -7.65 -46.27
C CYS A 172 24.80 -6.51 -46.01
N LEU A 173 23.56 -6.85 -45.63
CA LEU A 173 22.48 -5.89 -45.41
C LEU A 173 22.61 -5.20 -44.05
N THR A 174 22.53 -3.87 -44.02
CA THR A 174 22.32 -3.13 -42.77
C THR A 174 20.83 -3.12 -42.42
N ILE A 175 20.51 -3.61 -41.23
CA ILE A 175 19.16 -3.74 -40.68
C ILE A 175 19.05 -2.77 -39.50
N SER A 176 18.20 -1.75 -39.65
CA SER A 176 17.96 -0.77 -38.61
C SER A 176 16.82 -1.21 -37.70
N LEU A 177 17.06 -1.25 -36.39
CA LEU A 177 16.07 -1.57 -35.36
C LEU A 177 15.72 -0.32 -34.54
N ALA A 178 14.44 -0.12 -34.28
CA ALA A 178 13.97 0.89 -33.32
C ALA A 178 13.81 0.24 -31.93
N GLN A 179 14.25 0.93 -30.88
CA GLN A 179 14.16 0.42 -29.51
C GLN A 179 12.72 0.07 -29.12
N LYS A 180 12.53 -1.05 -28.41
CA LYS A 180 11.20 -1.47 -27.94
C LYS A 180 10.74 -0.53 -26.82
N ILE A 181 9.87 0.42 -27.13
CA ILE A 181 9.19 1.24 -26.11
C ILE A 181 8.04 0.41 -25.54
N GLU A 182 8.28 -0.34 -24.47
CA GLU A 182 7.18 -0.84 -23.64
C GLU A 182 6.58 0.33 -22.86
N ARG A 183 5.48 0.88 -23.36
CA ARG A 183 4.61 1.72 -22.54
C ARG A 183 4.04 0.84 -21.43
N LEU A 184 4.57 0.99 -20.22
CA LEU A 184 3.90 0.51 -19.01
C LEU A 184 2.46 1.02 -19.04
N HIS A 185 1.50 0.11 -18.84
CA HIS A 185 0.10 0.49 -18.70
C HIS A 185 0.02 1.55 -17.59
N GLU A 186 -0.66 2.67 -17.86
CA GLU A 186 -0.85 3.76 -16.92
C GLU A 186 -1.34 3.20 -15.57
N VAL A 187 -0.42 3.11 -14.60
CA VAL A 187 -0.77 2.85 -13.20
C VAL A 187 -1.46 4.13 -12.75
N MET A 188 -2.69 4.00 -12.26
CA MET A 188 -3.56 5.11 -11.85
C MET A 188 -2.93 5.95 -10.73
N LEU A 189 -2.00 6.85 -11.08
CA LEU A 189 -1.47 7.86 -10.17
C LEU A 189 -2.46 9.03 -10.14
N ASN A 190 -3.52 8.86 -9.35
CA ASN A 190 -4.55 9.88 -9.17
C ASN A 190 -4.17 10.76 -7.99
N ASN A 191 -3.91 12.05 -8.17
CA ASN A 191 -3.80 12.95 -7.02
C ASN A 191 -5.18 13.07 -6.37
N TYR A 192 -5.38 12.42 -5.23
CA TYR A 192 -6.64 12.41 -4.49
C TYR A 192 -6.86 13.75 -3.80
N LEU A 193 -5.86 14.24 -3.05
CA LEU A 193 -5.86 15.59 -2.47
C LEU A 193 -4.72 16.44 -3.06
N THR A 194 -3.49 16.00 -2.84
CA THR A 194 -2.25 16.62 -3.34
C THR A 194 -1.34 15.54 -3.93
N SER A 195 -0.16 15.91 -4.44
CA SER A 195 0.82 14.94 -4.94
C SER A 195 1.13 13.88 -3.88
N GLY A 196 1.37 12.64 -4.31
CA GLY A 196 1.71 11.52 -3.44
C GLY A 196 0.53 10.91 -2.65
N ILE A 197 -0.68 11.47 -2.72
CA ILE A 197 -1.89 10.84 -2.15
C ILE A 197 -2.72 10.30 -3.30
N THR A 198 -2.90 8.98 -3.38
CA THR A 198 -3.57 8.31 -4.49
C THR A 198 -4.67 7.35 -4.07
N VAL A 199 -5.59 7.09 -4.99
CA VAL A 199 -6.59 6.02 -4.87
C VAL A 199 -6.29 4.94 -5.89
N ASN A 200 -6.06 3.74 -5.40
CA ASN A 200 -5.74 2.55 -6.19
C ASN A 200 -7.02 1.89 -6.76
N THR A 201 -6.84 0.94 -7.69
CA THR A 201 -7.94 0.19 -8.31
C THR A 201 -8.73 -0.67 -7.31
N ASN A 202 -8.08 -1.09 -6.23
CA ASN A 202 -8.68 -1.80 -5.10
C ASN A 202 -9.25 -0.82 -4.04
N ASN A 203 -9.70 0.38 -4.44
CA ASN A 203 -10.30 1.42 -3.59
C ASN A 203 -9.52 1.76 -2.29
N THR A 204 -8.23 1.42 -2.20
CA THR A 204 -7.38 1.82 -1.09
C THR A 204 -6.79 3.19 -1.36
N ILE A 205 -6.70 4.02 -0.33
CA ILE A 205 -5.99 5.29 -0.41
C ILE A 205 -4.53 5.04 0.01
N THR A 206 -3.57 5.40 -0.82
CA THR A 206 -2.14 5.30 -0.51
C THR A 206 -1.54 6.70 -0.40
N ILE A 207 -0.78 6.94 0.64
CA ILE A 207 0.02 8.15 0.85
C ILE A 207 1.49 7.74 0.73
N ASP A 208 2.15 8.19 -0.33
CA ASP A 208 3.61 8.18 -0.46
C ASP A 208 4.17 9.25 0.47
N ALA A 209 4.71 8.84 1.61
CA ALA A 209 5.13 9.78 2.65
C ALA A 209 6.30 10.67 2.17
N GLN A 210 7.18 10.15 1.31
CA GLN A 210 8.37 10.85 0.83
C GLN A 210 8.05 11.90 -0.23
N ASN A 211 7.09 11.61 -1.11
CA ASN A 211 6.73 12.48 -2.24
C ASN A 211 5.41 13.24 -2.03
N SER A 212 4.78 13.08 -0.87
CA SER A 212 3.54 13.78 -0.56
C SER A 212 3.70 15.30 -0.48
N GLY A 213 2.75 16.01 -1.09
CA GLY A 213 2.67 17.46 -1.02
C GLY A 213 2.34 17.98 0.39
N ILE A 214 2.61 19.26 0.62
CA ILE A 214 2.23 19.96 1.85
C ILE A 214 0.69 19.95 2.03
N LEU A 215 0.24 19.95 3.29
CA LEU A 215 -1.16 20.11 3.65
C LEU A 215 -1.33 21.30 4.60
N PRO A 216 -2.52 21.92 4.65
CA PRO A 216 -2.78 23.05 5.56
C PRO A 216 -2.48 22.72 7.02
N GLY A 217 -1.77 23.62 7.71
CA GLY A 217 -1.40 23.44 9.13
C GLY A 217 -0.27 22.44 9.38
N LEU A 218 0.25 21.80 8.33
CA LEU A 218 1.32 20.80 8.40
C LEU A 218 2.60 21.32 7.75
N ILE A 219 3.66 21.45 8.55
CA ILE A 219 5.03 21.72 8.07
C ILE A 219 5.89 20.45 7.98
N GLU A 220 5.52 19.44 8.75
CA GLU A 220 6.11 18.11 8.69
C GLU A 220 5.10 17.11 8.13
N PRO A 221 5.58 16.05 7.46
CA PRO A 221 4.71 15.09 6.79
C PRO A 221 3.99 14.10 7.76
N ASP A 222 3.43 14.57 8.88
CA ASP A 222 2.76 13.73 9.90
C ASP A 222 1.69 12.81 9.28
N ILE A 223 1.86 11.52 9.52
CA ILE A 223 1.10 10.45 8.86
C ILE A 223 -0.37 10.45 9.28
N LEU A 224 -0.63 10.48 10.59
CA LEU A 224 -1.99 10.37 11.11
C LEU A 224 -2.77 11.64 10.81
N GLN A 225 -2.13 12.81 10.85
CA GLN A 225 -2.77 14.06 10.47
C GLN A 225 -3.11 14.12 8.97
N LYS A 226 -2.27 13.57 8.09
CA LYS A 226 -2.62 13.40 6.67
C LYS A 226 -3.81 12.48 6.45
N ILE A 227 -3.91 11.39 7.22
CA ILE A 227 -5.07 10.50 7.16
C ILE A 227 -6.34 11.28 7.51
N GLN A 228 -6.32 12.11 8.56
CA GLN A 228 -7.50 12.93 8.94
C GLN A 228 -7.94 13.92 7.85
N ALA A 229 -7.07 14.30 6.92
CA ALA A 229 -7.44 15.13 5.77
C ALA A 229 -8.34 14.40 4.76
N LEU A 230 -8.45 13.07 4.81
CA LEU A 230 -9.21 12.27 3.85
C LEU A 230 -10.74 12.28 4.13
N PRO A 231 -11.59 11.97 3.13
CA PRO A 231 -13.05 11.85 3.30
C PRO A 231 -13.48 10.66 4.14
N GLY A 232 -14.51 10.88 4.97
CA GLY A 232 -15.03 9.85 5.88
C GLY A 232 -14.23 9.66 7.18
N ILE A 233 -13.25 10.54 7.42
CA ILE A 233 -12.34 10.47 8.57
C ILE A 233 -12.43 11.74 9.38
N SER A 234 -12.56 11.60 10.68
CA SER A 234 -12.59 12.71 11.63
C SER A 234 -11.77 12.37 12.88
N SER A 235 -11.49 13.40 13.67
CA SER A 235 -11.04 13.28 15.06
C SER A 235 -11.92 14.22 15.88
N ILE A 236 -12.85 13.64 16.63
CA ILE A 236 -13.96 14.42 17.21
C ILE A 236 -13.47 15.34 18.33
N ASN A 237 -12.44 14.90 19.05
CA ASN A 237 -11.79 15.62 20.14
C ASN A 237 -10.48 16.33 19.73
N GLU A 238 -10.15 16.36 18.44
CA GLU A 238 -8.88 16.85 17.87
C GLU A 238 -7.61 16.13 18.37
N THR A 239 -7.73 14.91 18.88
CA THR A 239 -6.58 14.06 19.17
C THR A 239 -6.15 13.34 17.88
N ILE A 240 -4.93 13.61 17.41
CA ILE A 240 -4.41 13.09 16.12
C ILE A 240 -4.44 11.56 16.05
N SER A 241 -4.09 10.87 17.14
CA SER A 241 -4.14 9.41 17.24
C SER A 241 -5.54 8.83 17.43
N ASN A 242 -6.56 9.64 17.74
CA ASN A 242 -7.95 9.20 17.88
C ASN A 242 -8.66 9.40 16.54
N ILE A 243 -8.56 8.39 15.68
CA ILE A 243 -9.12 8.43 14.33
C ILE A 243 -10.50 7.79 14.32
N ASN A 244 -11.51 8.49 13.80
CA ASN A 244 -12.85 7.97 13.61
C ASN A 244 -13.12 7.78 12.12
N ILE A 245 -13.20 6.53 11.66
CA ILE A 245 -13.56 6.19 10.28
C ILE A 245 -15.05 5.85 10.26
N ARG A 246 -15.85 6.59 9.46
CA ARG A 246 -17.30 6.32 9.30
C ARG A 246 -18.03 6.09 10.63
N GLY A 247 -17.81 6.99 11.58
CA GLY A 247 -18.45 6.97 12.91
C GLY A 247 -17.99 5.87 13.87
N GLY A 248 -16.95 5.08 13.54
CA GLY A 248 -16.34 4.14 14.47
C GLY A 248 -15.39 4.80 15.48
N ALA A 249 -15.28 4.20 16.66
CA ALA A 249 -14.31 4.59 17.69
C ALA A 249 -12.87 4.24 17.28
N ASN A 250 -11.87 4.80 17.97
CA ASN A 250 -10.46 4.63 17.60
C ASN A 250 -9.99 3.18 17.67
N ASP A 251 -10.37 2.48 18.74
CA ASP A 251 -10.06 1.07 19.00
C ASP A 251 -10.65 0.13 17.94
N GLN A 252 -11.61 0.62 17.16
CA GLN A 252 -12.25 -0.10 16.06
C GLN A 252 -11.47 0.02 14.74
N ASN A 253 -10.34 0.72 14.70
CA ASN A 253 -9.45 0.71 13.55
C ASN A 253 -8.27 -0.24 13.79
N LEU A 254 -7.87 -0.96 12.75
CA LEU A 254 -6.61 -1.72 12.77
C LEU A 254 -5.49 -0.77 12.34
N LEU A 255 -4.49 -0.55 13.20
CA LEU A 255 -3.28 0.19 12.85
C LEU A 255 -2.08 -0.74 12.87
N LEU A 256 -1.40 -0.86 11.73
CA LEU A 256 -0.22 -1.69 11.55
C LEU A 256 1.01 -0.82 11.23
N TRP A 257 2.14 -1.10 11.88
CA TRP A 257 3.46 -0.58 11.52
C TRP A 257 4.36 -1.74 11.11
N ASP A 258 4.83 -1.76 9.86
CA ASP A 258 5.58 -2.87 9.26
C ASP A 258 4.89 -4.25 9.45
N GLY A 259 3.56 -4.26 9.49
CA GLY A 259 2.74 -5.45 9.69
C GLY A 259 2.49 -5.84 11.16
N ILE A 260 3.05 -5.10 12.12
CA ILE A 260 2.87 -5.29 13.57
C ILE A 260 1.72 -4.40 14.05
N LYS A 261 0.81 -4.96 14.83
CA LYS A 261 -0.34 -4.21 15.37
C LYS A 261 0.10 -3.23 16.43
N MET A 262 -0.41 -2.00 16.36
CA MET A 262 -0.11 -0.93 17.30
C MET A 262 -1.33 -0.63 18.17
N TYR A 263 -1.14 -0.66 19.48
CA TYR A 263 -2.17 -0.33 20.49
C TYR A 263 -2.09 1.13 20.96
N HIS A 264 -1.00 1.80 20.62
CA HIS A 264 -0.75 3.22 20.83
C HIS A 264 0.02 3.76 19.63
N SER A 265 -0.33 4.97 19.20
CA SER A 265 0.16 5.51 17.94
C SER A 265 0.49 7.01 17.98
N GLY A 266 0.58 7.61 19.18
CA GLY A 266 0.85 9.03 19.30
C GLY A 266 1.73 9.46 20.47
N HIS A 267 2.33 10.63 20.34
CA HIS A 267 2.92 11.36 21.46
C HIS A 267 2.01 12.47 21.95
N PHE A 268 2.39 13.05 23.09
CA PHE A 268 1.63 14.13 23.69
C PHE A 268 0.18 13.67 23.94
N PHE A 269 0.07 12.44 24.46
CA PHE A 269 -1.21 11.75 24.68
C PHE A 269 -2.13 11.79 23.45
N GLY A 270 -1.52 11.63 22.28
CA GLY A 270 -2.20 11.49 21.00
C GLY A 270 -2.28 12.73 20.12
N LEU A 271 -1.73 13.88 20.54
CA LEU A 271 -1.72 15.09 19.70
C LEU A 271 -0.67 15.10 18.57
N ILE A 272 0.25 14.12 18.54
CA ILE A 272 1.30 14.02 17.52
C ILE A 272 1.42 12.54 17.10
N SER A 273 1.64 12.21 15.83
CA SER A 273 1.91 10.82 15.41
C SER A 273 3.23 10.31 15.98
N ALA A 274 3.27 9.06 16.43
CA ALA A 274 4.48 8.39 16.92
C ALA A 274 5.43 7.90 15.79
N PHE A 275 4.98 7.90 14.54
CA PHE A 275 5.75 7.34 13.42
C PHE A 275 6.60 8.39 12.72
N ASN A 276 7.91 8.13 12.57
CA ASN A 276 8.81 9.00 11.83
C ASN A 276 8.46 9.00 10.33
N PRO A 277 7.99 10.11 9.76
CA PRO A 277 7.47 10.12 8.40
C PRO A 277 8.57 10.06 7.32
N TYR A 278 9.85 10.23 7.68
CA TYR A 278 10.96 10.26 6.72
C TYR A 278 11.54 8.88 6.37
N LEU A 279 11.33 7.88 7.24
CA LEU A 279 11.61 6.48 6.93
C LEU A 279 10.38 5.70 6.48
N VAL A 280 9.20 6.30 6.60
CA VAL A 280 7.97 5.73 6.04
C VAL A 280 7.98 5.88 4.53
N ASN A 281 7.68 4.78 3.85
CA ASN A 281 7.55 4.72 2.40
C ASN A 281 6.09 5.03 2.02
N ASN A 282 5.18 4.17 2.48
CA ASN A 282 3.77 4.24 2.13
C ASN A 282 2.88 4.10 3.36
N VAL A 283 1.75 4.79 3.33
CA VAL A 283 0.65 4.60 4.27
C VAL A 283 -0.59 4.23 3.48
N THR A 284 -1.14 3.05 3.74
CA THR A 284 -2.35 2.57 3.07
C THR A 284 -3.53 2.63 4.02
N LEU A 285 -4.60 3.28 3.59
CA LEU A 285 -5.88 3.35 4.28
C LEU A 285 -6.94 2.55 3.51
N ILE A 286 -7.66 1.71 4.24
CA ILE A 286 -8.78 0.93 3.74
C ILE A 286 -10.00 1.20 4.61
N LYS A 287 -11.06 1.77 4.00
CA LYS A 287 -12.33 2.07 4.68
C LYS A 287 -13.36 0.94 4.58
N ASN A 288 -13.25 0.09 3.56
CA ASN A 288 -14.16 -1.03 3.26
C ASN A 288 -13.48 -2.00 2.26
N GLY A 289 -13.94 -3.26 2.18
CA GLY A 289 -13.39 -4.26 1.26
C GLY A 289 -11.95 -4.68 1.61
N THR A 290 -11.65 -4.75 2.90
CA THR A 290 -10.32 -5.05 3.44
C THR A 290 -9.86 -6.45 3.05
N SER A 291 -8.60 -6.62 2.63
CA SER A 291 -8.04 -7.94 2.29
C SER A 291 -8.19 -8.94 3.46
N SER A 292 -8.54 -10.19 3.15
CA SER A 292 -8.84 -11.27 4.12
C SER A 292 -7.68 -11.64 5.06
N GLN A 293 -6.44 -11.27 4.69
CA GLN A 293 -5.25 -11.45 5.52
C GLN A 293 -5.27 -10.57 6.78
N TYR A 294 -6.06 -9.49 6.80
CA TYR A 294 -6.19 -8.58 7.94
C TYR A 294 -7.43 -8.93 8.77
N ASN A 295 -7.29 -8.89 10.09
CA ASN A 295 -8.32 -9.14 11.11
C ASN A 295 -8.40 -7.94 12.06
N ASP A 296 -9.41 -7.92 12.94
CA ASP A 296 -9.73 -6.77 13.79
C ASP A 296 -10.04 -5.52 12.95
N GLY A 297 -10.15 -4.36 13.60
CA GLY A 297 -10.39 -3.11 12.93
C GLY A 297 -11.75 -3.08 12.25
N VAL A 298 -12.83 -3.30 13.02
CA VAL A 298 -14.22 -3.36 12.52
C VAL A 298 -14.70 -2.09 11.80
N SER A 299 -13.93 -1.02 11.85
CA SER A 299 -14.19 0.28 11.24
C SER A 299 -13.32 0.59 10.03
N GLY A 300 -12.02 0.31 10.09
CA GLY A 300 -11.08 0.58 9.00
C GLY A 300 -9.68 0.07 9.31
N THR A 301 -8.80 0.13 8.31
CA THR A 301 -7.43 -0.38 8.41
C THR A 301 -6.43 0.64 7.91
N ILE A 302 -5.41 0.91 8.72
CA ILE A 302 -4.29 1.81 8.46
C ILE A 302 -3.01 0.96 8.49
N ILE A 303 -2.25 0.98 7.41
CA ILE A 303 -1.03 0.19 7.25
C ILE A 303 0.11 1.15 6.96
N ILE A 304 1.10 1.21 7.83
CA ILE A 304 2.27 2.08 7.72
C ILE A 304 3.47 1.18 7.39
N GLU A 305 4.06 1.39 6.23
CA GLU A 305 5.20 0.61 5.74
C GLU A 305 6.42 1.51 5.63
N THR A 306 7.50 1.12 6.29
CA THR A 306 8.80 1.79 6.17
C THR A 306 9.53 1.36 4.90
N LEU A 307 10.55 2.11 4.51
CA LEU A 307 11.39 1.81 3.34
C LEU A 307 11.91 0.37 3.37
N ASP A 308 11.73 -0.33 2.24
CA ASP A 308 12.08 -1.76 2.10
C ASP A 308 13.29 -2.01 1.19
N SER A 309 13.88 -0.94 0.62
CA SER A 309 14.94 -1.01 -0.37
C SER A 309 16.33 -0.64 0.19
N ILE A 310 17.35 -1.36 -0.27
CA ILE A 310 18.75 -1.08 0.06
C ILE A 310 19.29 -0.03 -0.92
N HIS A 311 19.47 1.19 -0.43
CA HIS A 311 20.13 2.28 -1.15
C HIS A 311 21.64 2.04 -1.23
N LYS A 312 22.27 2.41 -2.35
CA LYS A 312 23.72 2.25 -2.54
C LYS A 312 24.56 3.23 -1.72
N LYS A 313 24.00 4.40 -1.41
CA LYS A 313 24.65 5.44 -0.62
C LYS A 313 23.89 5.62 0.68
N PRO A 314 24.58 5.97 1.78
CA PRO A 314 23.89 6.40 2.99
C PRO A 314 23.05 7.64 2.68
N PHE A 315 21.90 7.74 3.33
CA PHE A 315 21.10 8.95 3.35
C PHE A 315 20.56 9.16 4.76
N GLY A 316 20.27 10.41 5.11
CA GLY A 316 19.63 10.71 6.37
C GLY A 316 19.22 12.16 6.48
N GLY A 317 18.81 12.53 7.68
CA GLY A 317 18.44 13.88 7.99
C GLY A 317 18.29 14.11 9.47
N ALA A 318 18.33 15.37 9.86
CA ALA A 318 18.11 15.81 11.22
C ALA A 318 17.38 17.16 11.20
N GLY A 319 16.54 17.39 12.19
CA GLY A 319 15.76 18.61 12.27
C GLY A 319 15.20 18.87 13.66
N PHE A 320 14.56 20.01 13.76
CA PHE A 320 13.78 20.37 14.94
C PHE A 320 12.52 21.12 14.53
N ASN A 321 11.55 21.09 15.41
CA ASN A 321 10.38 21.96 15.39
C ASN A 321 10.17 22.55 16.79
N LEU A 322 9.09 23.29 17.03
CA LEU A 322 8.83 23.90 18.35
C LEU A 322 8.38 22.90 19.44
N LEU A 323 8.29 21.61 19.16
CA LEU A 323 7.89 20.56 20.10
C LEU A 323 8.98 19.50 20.33
N SER A 324 9.80 19.21 19.31
CA SER A 324 10.75 18.10 19.31
C SER A 324 11.92 18.30 18.36
N THR A 325 12.95 17.48 18.55
CA THR A 325 14.03 17.25 17.59
C THR A 325 14.05 15.78 17.18
N ASP A 326 14.47 15.50 15.95
CA ASP A 326 14.56 14.16 15.42
C ASP A 326 15.71 14.01 14.43
N ALA A 327 16.15 12.76 14.27
CA ALA A 327 17.11 12.35 13.26
C ALA A 327 16.73 10.97 12.71
N PHE A 328 17.12 10.73 11.47
CA PHE A 328 16.98 9.43 10.81
C PHE A 328 18.14 9.18 9.85
N ALA A 329 18.46 7.92 9.61
CA ALA A 329 19.35 7.54 8.52
C ALA A 329 19.12 6.10 8.07
N GLN A 330 19.57 5.83 6.85
CA GLN A 330 19.82 4.48 6.35
C GLN A 330 21.29 4.37 5.96
N ILE A 331 21.96 3.35 6.49
CA ILE A 331 23.38 3.07 6.24
C ILE A 331 23.49 1.69 5.56
N PRO A 332 23.88 1.62 4.28
CA PRO A 332 24.20 0.35 3.65
C PRO A 332 25.52 -0.20 4.20
N ILE A 333 25.49 -1.39 4.78
CA ILE A 333 26.66 -2.12 5.27
C ILE A 333 27.31 -2.90 4.12
N SER A 334 26.48 -3.40 3.19
CA SER A 334 26.89 -4.01 1.92
C SER A 334 25.78 -3.85 0.88
N GLU A 335 25.98 -4.36 -0.34
CA GLU A 335 24.91 -4.39 -1.35
C GLU A 335 23.68 -5.22 -0.93
N LYS A 336 23.86 -6.13 0.04
CA LYS A 336 22.83 -7.03 0.54
C LYS A 336 22.28 -6.64 1.91
N VAL A 337 22.96 -5.78 2.66
CA VAL A 337 22.60 -5.45 4.04
C VAL A 337 22.57 -3.94 4.25
N ALA A 338 21.49 -3.43 4.84
CA ALA A 338 21.41 -2.06 5.33
C ALA A 338 20.72 -1.98 6.68
N ILE A 339 21.08 -0.96 7.45
CA ILE A 339 20.45 -0.63 8.72
C ILE A 339 19.75 0.71 8.57
N GLN A 340 18.52 0.81 9.07
CA GLN A 340 17.80 2.06 9.24
C GLN A 340 17.65 2.35 10.73
N PHE A 341 17.76 3.61 11.12
CA PHE A 341 17.40 4.05 12.45
C PHE A 341 16.70 5.42 12.39
N SER A 342 15.77 5.65 13.32
CA SER A 342 15.26 6.99 13.61
C SER A 342 15.11 7.18 15.11
N GLY A 343 15.22 8.43 15.54
CA GLY A 343 14.88 8.83 16.89
C GLY A 343 14.27 10.22 16.91
N ARG A 344 13.29 10.43 17.79
CA ARG A 344 12.71 11.75 18.06
C ARG A 344 12.52 11.91 19.56
N ARG A 345 12.74 13.12 20.06
CA ARG A 345 12.61 13.46 21.49
C ARG A 345 12.01 14.85 21.63
N ALA A 346 11.16 15.04 22.64
CA ALA A 346 10.66 16.36 22.99
C ALA A 346 11.80 17.28 23.45
N ILE A 347 11.64 18.59 23.24
CA ILE A 347 12.56 19.64 23.71
C ILE A 347 12.02 20.41 24.92
N THR A 348 10.98 19.87 25.54
CA THR A 348 10.14 20.51 26.57
C THR A 348 10.88 20.77 27.88
N ASP A 349 11.98 20.07 28.10
CA ASP A 349 12.90 20.25 29.22
C ASP A 349 13.94 21.37 28.98
N LEU A 350 14.15 21.76 27.71
CA LEU A 350 15.10 22.80 27.32
C LEU A 350 14.42 24.15 27.10
N ILE A 351 13.28 24.16 26.40
CA ILE A 351 12.57 25.39 26.03
C ILE A 351 11.06 25.18 26.03
N LYS A 352 10.34 26.14 26.63
CA LYS A 352 8.87 26.24 26.48
C LYS A 352 8.57 27.12 25.28
N THR A 353 7.85 26.57 24.30
CA THR A 353 7.47 27.27 23.08
C THR A 353 5.98 27.61 23.08
N PRO A 354 5.54 28.62 22.30
CA PRO A 354 4.12 28.94 22.18
C PRO A 354 3.28 27.74 21.69
N THR A 355 3.86 26.89 20.84
CA THR A 355 3.23 25.64 20.38
C THR A 355 3.03 24.68 21.53
N PHE A 356 4.07 24.47 22.35
CA PHE A 356 4.01 23.59 23.51
C PHE A 356 2.90 24.03 24.46
N ASP A 357 2.77 25.32 24.77
CA ASP A 357 1.74 25.82 25.68
C ASP A 357 0.31 25.53 25.18
N GLN A 358 0.06 25.68 23.86
CA GLN A 358 -1.24 25.36 23.28
C GLN A 358 -1.54 23.86 23.32
N TYR A 359 -0.54 23.02 23.03
CA TYR A 359 -0.68 21.56 23.09
C TYR A 359 -0.88 21.10 24.54
N PHE A 360 -0.11 21.65 25.48
CA PHE A 360 -0.20 21.36 26.91
C PHE A 360 -1.59 21.71 27.43
N LYS A 361 -2.07 22.93 27.16
CA LYS A 361 -3.43 23.37 27.52
C LYS A 361 -4.50 22.45 26.93
N LYS A 362 -4.32 21.99 25.69
CA LYS A 362 -5.27 21.09 25.01
C LYS A 362 -5.27 19.68 25.62
N ALA A 363 -4.12 19.09 25.88
CA ALA A 363 -3.99 17.71 26.33
C ALA A 363 -4.42 17.53 27.79
N PHE A 364 -4.09 18.49 28.64
CA PHE A 364 -4.28 18.40 30.09
C PHE A 364 -5.49 19.19 30.60
N GLN A 365 -6.36 19.69 29.72
CA GLN A 365 -7.59 20.36 30.13
C GLN A 365 -8.48 19.43 30.97
N ASP A 366 -9.07 19.97 32.03
CA ASP A 366 -10.01 19.23 32.89
C ASP A 366 -9.38 17.94 33.48
N SER A 367 -8.07 17.96 33.66
CA SER A 367 -7.31 16.93 34.38
C SER A 367 -6.84 17.51 35.73
N LYS A 368 -6.39 16.65 36.63
CA LYS A 368 -5.81 17.07 37.92
C LYS A 368 -4.74 18.16 37.77
N ILE A 369 -4.02 18.14 36.65
CA ILE A 369 -2.92 19.05 36.32
C ILE A 369 -3.40 20.49 36.14
N THR A 370 -4.59 20.69 35.55
CA THR A 370 -5.15 22.02 35.30
C THR A 370 -6.20 22.43 36.32
N THR A 371 -6.95 21.48 36.91
CA THR A 371 -7.99 21.76 37.91
C THR A 371 -7.43 22.15 39.28
N SER A 372 -6.25 21.65 39.64
CA SER A 372 -5.58 22.03 40.89
C SER A 372 -5.18 23.52 40.92
N ASN A 373 -4.96 24.14 39.76
CA ASN A 373 -4.69 25.59 39.66
C ASN A 373 -5.95 26.45 39.80
N THR A 374 -7.15 25.87 39.69
CA THR A 374 -8.44 26.57 39.80
C THR A 374 -9.17 26.30 41.12
N SER A 375 -8.65 25.39 41.94
CA SER A 375 -9.21 25.07 43.26
C SER A 375 -8.72 26.08 44.29
N GLN A 376 -9.61 26.51 45.19
CA GLN A 376 -9.49 27.65 46.12
C GLN A 376 -8.38 27.58 47.20
N ASN A 377 -7.31 26.82 46.98
CA ASN A 377 -6.21 26.70 47.94
C ASN A 377 -5.05 27.60 47.51
N GLU A 378 -5.00 28.82 48.06
CA GLU A 378 -3.86 29.77 47.91
C GLU A 378 -2.51 29.16 48.35
N TYR A 379 -2.55 28.01 49.02
CA TYR A 379 -1.43 27.27 49.61
C TYR A 379 -0.88 26.12 48.73
N ALA A 380 -1.44 25.86 47.55
CA ALA A 380 -1.02 24.75 46.67
C ALA A 380 -0.21 25.25 45.47
N GLN A 381 1.05 24.80 45.33
CA GLN A 381 1.87 25.04 44.15
C GLN A 381 1.97 23.77 43.30
N THR A 382 1.84 23.90 41.98
CA THR A 382 1.91 22.77 41.05
C THR A 382 2.98 22.98 39.98
N ASN A 383 3.65 21.88 39.58
CA ASN A 383 4.61 21.89 38.48
C ASN A 383 4.53 20.58 37.69
N SER A 384 4.40 20.68 36.38
CA SER A 384 4.30 19.54 35.48
C SER A 384 5.51 19.45 34.55
N LYS A 385 6.13 18.28 34.46
CA LYS A 385 7.17 17.95 33.49
C LYS A 385 6.65 16.87 32.56
N PHE A 386 6.53 17.19 31.28
CA PHE A 386 6.12 16.25 30.24
C PHE A 386 7.27 16.02 29.26
N ASN A 387 7.53 14.76 28.89
CA ASN A 387 8.51 14.40 27.88
C ASN A 387 8.03 13.20 27.06
N PHE A 388 8.53 13.08 25.84
CA PHE A 388 8.27 11.93 24.98
C PHE A 388 9.47 11.59 24.11
N TYR A 389 9.55 10.33 23.70
CA TYR A 389 10.52 9.89 22.71
C TYR A 389 10.05 8.66 21.95
N ASP A 390 10.54 8.54 20.73
CA ASP A 390 10.42 7.33 19.92
C ASP A 390 11.76 6.96 19.30
N TYR A 391 11.98 5.66 19.15
CA TYR A 391 13.11 5.11 18.42
C TYR A 391 12.63 3.98 17.51
N SER A 392 13.12 3.96 16.28
CA SER A 392 12.92 2.85 15.36
C SER A 392 14.24 2.33 14.83
N PHE A 393 14.32 1.02 14.64
CA PHE A 393 15.45 0.33 14.03
C PHE A 393 14.91 -0.70 13.04
N LYS A 394 15.54 -0.80 11.87
CA LYS A 394 15.22 -1.83 10.88
C LYS A 394 16.46 -2.37 10.21
N LEU A 395 16.61 -3.70 10.21
CA LEU A 395 17.63 -4.41 9.44
C LEU A 395 17.01 -4.89 8.12
N LEU A 396 17.60 -4.48 7.00
CA LEU A 396 17.28 -4.95 5.67
C LEU A 396 18.34 -5.96 5.22
N TYR A 397 17.97 -7.24 5.05
CA TYR A 397 18.87 -8.24 4.50
C TYR A 397 18.29 -8.92 3.25
N ASN A 398 18.92 -8.72 2.09
CA ASN A 398 18.60 -9.39 0.85
C ASN A 398 19.55 -10.58 0.65
N LEU A 399 19.12 -11.79 1.05
CA LEU A 399 19.89 -13.02 0.86
C LEU A 399 20.32 -13.20 -0.61
N ASN A 400 19.35 -13.01 -1.51
CA ASN A 400 19.51 -13.02 -2.95
C ASN A 400 18.39 -12.18 -3.62
N LYS A 401 18.28 -12.21 -4.95
CA LYS A 401 17.25 -11.44 -5.70
C LYS A 401 15.80 -11.86 -5.42
N ASN A 402 15.59 -13.05 -4.85
CA ASN A 402 14.28 -13.65 -4.62
C ASN A 402 13.89 -13.71 -3.14
N ASN A 403 14.87 -13.67 -2.22
CA ASN A 403 14.66 -13.91 -0.80
C ASN A 403 15.17 -12.73 0.03
N SER A 404 14.34 -12.28 0.98
CA SER A 404 14.65 -11.15 1.83
C SER A 404 14.17 -11.36 3.26
N ILE A 405 14.92 -10.83 4.21
CA ILE A 405 14.65 -10.83 5.65
C ILE A 405 14.60 -9.38 6.12
N ARG A 406 13.61 -9.05 6.92
CA ARG A 406 13.46 -7.76 7.59
C ARG A 406 13.25 -7.98 9.07
N LEU A 407 14.03 -7.30 9.89
CA LEU A 407 13.82 -7.22 11.33
C LEU A 407 13.50 -5.78 11.67
N SER A 408 12.30 -5.52 12.18
CA SER A 408 11.81 -4.19 12.55
C SER A 408 11.63 -4.10 14.06
N PHE A 409 12.04 -2.97 14.63
CA PHE A 409 11.89 -2.61 16.05
C PHE A 409 11.39 -1.17 16.16
N LEU A 410 10.39 -0.94 17.01
CA LEU A 410 9.89 0.39 17.35
C LEU A 410 9.59 0.45 18.84
N THR A 411 9.95 1.55 19.48
CA THR A 411 9.49 1.93 20.81
C THR A 411 8.97 3.34 20.82
N VAL A 412 7.86 3.56 21.51
CA VAL A 412 7.16 4.84 21.64
C VAL A 412 6.86 5.06 23.11
N GLU A 413 7.27 6.19 23.67
CA GLU A 413 7.09 6.47 25.10
C GLU A 413 6.62 7.90 25.37
N ASN A 414 5.75 8.04 26.36
CA ASN A 414 5.31 9.31 26.93
C ASN A 414 5.46 9.23 28.45
N LYS A 415 5.99 10.29 29.05
CA LYS A 415 6.12 10.44 30.50
C LYS A 415 5.61 11.78 30.95
N LEU A 416 4.83 11.76 32.02
CA LEU A 416 4.39 12.95 32.73
C LEU A 416 4.69 12.77 34.21
N HIS A 417 5.38 13.74 34.79
CA HIS A 417 5.48 13.91 36.24
C HIS A 417 4.75 15.18 36.64
N PHE A 418 3.88 15.07 37.64
CA PHE A 418 3.10 16.16 38.19
C PHE A 418 3.39 16.30 39.68
N ASN A 419 4.10 17.37 40.04
CA ASN A 419 4.45 17.69 41.41
C ASN A 419 3.41 18.63 41.98
N GLU A 420 2.87 18.27 43.14
CA GLU A 420 2.00 19.10 43.94
C GLU A 420 2.66 19.34 45.30
N THR A 421 2.69 20.59 45.72
CA THR A 421 3.24 21.01 47.00
C THR A 421 2.16 21.78 47.75
N LEU A 422 1.76 21.27 48.92
CA LEU A 422 0.93 22.01 49.87
C LEU A 422 1.85 22.69 50.89
N GLN A 423 1.73 24.01 50.99
CA GLN A 423 2.46 24.83 51.93
C GLN A 423 1.46 25.46 52.92
N THR A 424 1.34 24.86 54.10
CA THR A 424 0.64 25.47 55.24
C THR A 424 1.66 26.19 56.14
N GLU A 425 1.20 26.99 57.11
CA GLU A 425 2.11 27.74 58.02
C GLU A 425 3.10 26.85 58.78
N THR A 426 2.84 25.55 58.93
CA THR A 426 3.64 24.60 59.73
C THR A 426 4.12 23.35 58.96
N VAL A 427 3.57 23.05 57.77
CA VAL A 427 3.89 21.82 57.02
C VAL A 427 4.09 22.12 55.53
N LEU A 428 5.25 21.71 55.01
CA LEU A 428 5.55 21.61 53.57
C LEU A 428 5.51 20.14 53.16
N ASN A 429 4.45 19.73 52.45
CA ASN A 429 4.33 18.37 51.93
C ASN A 429 4.31 18.41 50.40
N SER A 430 5.17 17.61 49.77
CA SER A 430 5.27 17.51 48.31
C SER A 430 5.10 16.07 47.87
N LYS A 431 4.25 15.85 46.86
CA LYS A 431 4.03 14.54 46.23
C LYS A 431 4.13 14.67 44.72
N THR A 432 4.62 13.61 44.09
CA THR A 432 4.75 13.50 42.65
C THR A 432 3.84 12.40 42.15
N SER A 433 2.84 12.77 41.35
CA SER A 433 2.06 11.82 40.56
C SER A 433 2.75 11.58 39.21
N GLU A 434 2.60 10.38 38.66
CA GLU A 434 3.20 10.01 37.38
C GLU A 434 2.20 9.33 36.44
N LEU A 435 2.44 9.49 35.14
CA LEU A 435 1.76 8.79 34.06
C LEU A 435 2.79 8.44 32.99
N GLU A 436 2.97 7.14 32.77
CA GLU A 436 3.83 6.58 31.73
C GLU A 436 3.00 5.76 30.75
N GLN A 437 3.26 5.94 29.46
CA GLN A 437 2.60 5.18 28.40
C GLN A 437 3.66 4.76 27.38
N ARG A 438 3.79 3.44 27.17
CA ARG A 438 4.82 2.85 26.32
C ARG A 438 4.23 1.82 25.36
N ASN A 439 4.77 1.77 24.15
CA ASN A 439 4.54 0.67 23.22
C ASN A 439 5.88 0.19 22.64
N ILE A 440 6.08 -1.13 22.65
CA ILE A 440 7.22 -1.82 22.05
C ILE A 440 6.68 -2.74 20.95
N ALA A 441 7.29 -2.71 19.77
CA ALA A 441 6.94 -3.55 18.63
C ALA A 441 8.21 -4.17 18.03
N VAL A 442 8.19 -5.49 17.83
CA VAL A 442 9.26 -6.28 17.20
C VAL A 442 8.66 -7.18 16.15
N GLY A 443 9.21 -7.17 14.94
CA GLY A 443 8.69 -7.96 13.82
C GLY A 443 9.81 -8.55 12.96
N LEU A 444 9.62 -9.79 12.55
CA LEU A 444 10.46 -10.50 11.59
C LEU A 444 9.62 -10.85 10.36
N LEU A 445 9.99 -10.30 9.21
CA LEU A 445 9.35 -10.59 7.93
C LEU A 445 10.35 -11.32 7.02
N VAL A 446 9.97 -12.51 6.56
CA VAL A 446 10.75 -13.31 5.61
C VAL A 446 9.93 -13.47 4.34
N ASN A 447 10.43 -12.92 3.23
CA ASN A 447 9.81 -13.03 1.92
C ASN A 447 10.65 -13.95 1.04
N ASN A 448 9.99 -14.92 0.37
CA ASN A 448 10.63 -15.83 -0.57
C ASN A 448 9.86 -15.88 -1.88
N LYS A 449 10.57 -15.67 -2.99
CA LYS A 449 10.05 -15.87 -4.35
C LYS A 449 10.62 -17.18 -4.89
N TRP A 450 9.86 -18.25 -4.74
CA TRP A 450 10.24 -19.59 -5.22
C TRP A 450 10.35 -19.65 -6.75
N ASN A 451 9.39 -19.04 -7.44
CA ASN A 451 9.40 -18.90 -8.90
C ASN A 451 8.53 -17.70 -9.34
N ASN A 452 8.28 -17.57 -10.65
CA ASN A 452 7.49 -16.46 -11.18
C ASN A 452 5.99 -16.50 -10.84
N LYS A 453 5.47 -17.66 -10.46
CA LYS A 453 4.06 -17.90 -10.07
C LYS A 453 3.84 -17.96 -8.57
N PHE A 454 4.81 -18.43 -7.79
CA PHE A 454 4.65 -18.71 -6.36
C PHE A 454 5.59 -17.89 -5.48
N LYS A 455 5.01 -17.21 -4.49
CA LYS A 455 5.73 -16.47 -3.44
C LYS A 455 5.16 -16.81 -2.07
N THR A 456 5.99 -16.75 -1.05
CA THR A 456 5.56 -16.90 0.35
C THR A 456 6.09 -15.75 1.19
N SER A 457 5.34 -15.37 2.20
CA SER A 457 5.75 -14.38 3.20
C SER A 457 5.39 -14.92 4.59
N ILE A 458 6.37 -14.96 5.48
CA ILE A 458 6.19 -15.34 6.88
C ILE A 458 6.47 -14.11 7.73
N HIS A 459 5.50 -13.72 8.54
CA HIS A 459 5.62 -12.61 9.47
C HIS A 459 5.43 -13.13 10.89
N THR A 460 6.42 -12.93 11.75
CA THR A 460 6.33 -13.19 13.19
C THR A 460 6.49 -11.87 13.92
N TYR A 461 5.65 -11.60 14.91
CA TYR A 461 5.70 -10.34 15.63
C TYR A 461 5.38 -10.49 17.12
N TYR A 462 5.86 -9.51 17.87
CA TYR A 462 5.59 -9.28 19.28
C TYR A 462 5.28 -7.79 19.45
N THR A 463 4.20 -7.47 20.16
CA THR A 463 3.91 -6.10 20.60
C THR A 463 3.49 -6.10 22.06
N LYS A 464 3.98 -5.11 22.79
CA LYS A 464 3.60 -4.84 24.17
C LYS A 464 3.22 -3.37 24.30
N TYR A 465 2.01 -3.12 24.79
CA TYR A 465 1.58 -1.81 25.25
C TYR A 465 1.44 -1.83 26.76
N ASP A 466 1.94 -0.80 27.42
CA ASP A 466 1.75 -0.60 28.85
C ASP A 466 1.43 0.87 29.14
N VAL A 467 0.41 1.09 29.98
CA VAL A 467 0.17 2.38 30.63
C VAL A 467 0.19 2.16 32.14
N HIS A 468 0.91 3.03 32.84
CA HIS A 468 1.04 3.06 34.27
C HIS A 468 0.74 4.47 34.78
N ALA A 469 -0.19 4.59 35.70
CA ALA A 469 -0.42 5.83 36.43
C ALA A 469 -0.27 5.58 37.93
N GLU A 470 0.36 6.52 38.62
CA GLU A 470 0.39 6.62 40.07
C GLU A 470 -0.09 8.03 40.45
N ASN A 471 -1.23 8.09 41.14
CA ASN A 471 -1.87 9.32 41.56
C ASN A 471 -1.82 9.45 43.08
N PHE A 472 -1.21 10.51 43.58
CA PHE A 472 -1.19 10.85 45.00
C PHE A 472 -2.16 11.98 45.31
N SER A 473 -3.12 11.75 46.19
CA SER A 473 -3.95 12.82 46.72
C SER A 473 -3.37 13.34 48.03
N LEU A 474 -3.01 14.63 48.06
CA LEU A 474 -2.40 15.28 49.21
C LEU A 474 -3.39 15.52 50.37
N LEU A 475 -4.70 15.58 50.10
CA LEU A 475 -5.72 15.90 51.10
C LEU A 475 -6.12 14.71 51.98
N ASN A 476 -6.04 13.49 51.45
CA ASN A 476 -6.48 12.27 52.13
C ASN A 476 -5.39 11.19 52.20
N GLU A 477 -4.14 11.54 51.84
CA GLU A 477 -2.96 10.65 51.80
C GLU A 477 -3.17 9.35 50.98
N GLN A 478 -4.14 9.37 50.06
CA GLN A 478 -4.45 8.23 49.21
C GLN A 478 -3.48 8.18 48.01
N ARG A 479 -3.02 6.98 47.70
CA ARG A 479 -2.31 6.61 46.48
C ARG A 479 -3.17 5.65 45.68
N LEU A 480 -3.39 5.96 44.41
CA LEU A 480 -4.02 5.08 43.42
C LEU A 480 -3.00 4.75 42.33
N ILE A 481 -2.70 3.47 42.16
CA ILE A 481 -1.93 2.92 41.05
C ILE A 481 -2.88 2.23 40.08
N GLN A 482 -2.78 2.58 38.79
CA GLN A 482 -3.52 1.94 37.71
C GLN A 482 -2.54 1.45 36.64
N LYS A 483 -2.79 0.24 36.13
CA LYS A 483 -1.99 -0.38 35.06
C LYS A 483 -2.88 -1.05 34.03
N ASN A 484 -2.64 -0.80 32.74
CA ASN A 484 -3.21 -1.56 31.64
C ASN A 484 -2.09 -2.05 30.72
N GLU A 485 -1.95 -3.37 30.62
CA GLU A 485 -0.95 -4.04 29.79
C GLU A 485 -1.64 -4.84 28.69
N VAL A 486 -1.17 -4.70 27.45
CA VAL A 486 -1.57 -5.52 26.32
C VAL A 486 -0.34 -6.19 25.75
N LEU A 487 -0.41 -7.50 25.57
CA LEU A 487 0.66 -8.33 25.03
C LEU A 487 0.10 -9.15 23.87
N GLU A 488 0.58 -8.92 22.65
CA GLU A 488 0.20 -9.72 21.48
C GLU A 488 1.44 -10.35 20.85
N THR A 489 1.35 -11.65 20.57
CA THR A 489 2.33 -12.36 19.74
C THR A 489 1.60 -13.05 18.60
N GLY A 490 2.19 -13.03 17.41
CA GLY A 490 1.52 -13.61 16.25
C GLY A 490 2.48 -14.13 15.19
N VAL A 491 2.01 -15.13 14.45
CA VAL A 491 2.67 -15.72 13.30
C VAL A 491 1.68 -15.78 12.15
N LYS A 492 2.02 -15.16 11.03
CA LYS A 492 1.22 -15.12 9.81
C LYS A 492 2.00 -15.67 8.64
N LEU A 493 1.45 -16.67 7.98
CA LEU A 493 1.94 -17.22 6.72
C LEU A 493 1.00 -16.77 5.60
N ASN A 494 1.57 -16.09 4.60
CA ASN A 494 0.91 -15.75 3.34
C ASN A 494 1.55 -16.54 2.19
N THR A 495 0.72 -17.04 1.29
CA THR A 495 1.12 -17.66 0.03
C THR A 495 0.44 -16.91 -1.11
N TYR A 496 1.20 -16.55 -2.13
CA TYR A 496 0.70 -15.86 -3.33
C TYR A 496 0.95 -16.74 -4.53
N TYR A 497 -0.12 -17.15 -5.21
CA TYR A 497 -0.06 -18.00 -6.39
C TYR A 497 -0.72 -17.32 -7.59
N LYS A 498 0.04 -17.12 -8.67
CA LYS A 498 -0.49 -16.59 -9.93
C LYS A 498 -1.16 -17.72 -10.71
N LEU A 499 -2.49 -17.75 -10.71
CA LEU A 499 -3.31 -18.68 -11.48
C LEU A 499 -3.19 -18.38 -12.98
N SER A 500 -3.23 -17.10 -13.35
CA SER A 500 -3.11 -16.63 -14.72
C SER A 500 -2.41 -15.26 -14.77
N LYS A 501 -2.31 -14.63 -15.95
CA LYS A 501 -1.84 -13.23 -16.06
C LYS A 501 -2.80 -12.23 -15.40
N ASN A 502 -4.06 -12.63 -15.21
CA ASN A 502 -5.19 -11.80 -14.79
C ASN A 502 -5.73 -12.19 -13.42
N SER A 503 -5.18 -13.24 -12.80
CA SER A 503 -5.73 -13.81 -11.57
C SER A 503 -4.62 -14.23 -10.62
N GLN A 504 -4.76 -13.83 -9.36
CA GLN A 504 -3.85 -14.19 -8.28
C GLN A 504 -4.66 -14.68 -7.08
N LEU A 505 -4.22 -15.79 -6.51
CA LEU A 505 -4.76 -16.36 -5.29
C LEU A 505 -3.80 -16.02 -4.13
N LEU A 506 -4.34 -15.46 -3.05
CA LEU A 506 -3.70 -15.30 -1.75
C LEU A 506 -4.32 -16.31 -0.80
N ASN A 507 -3.53 -17.19 -0.20
CA ASN A 507 -3.98 -18.03 0.91
C ASN A 507 -3.09 -17.81 2.11
N GLY A 508 -3.60 -18.03 3.31
CA GLY A 508 -2.76 -17.99 4.47
C GLY A 508 -3.38 -18.49 5.75
N TYR A 509 -2.52 -18.54 6.75
CA TYR A 509 -2.84 -18.91 8.11
C TYR A 509 -2.29 -17.84 9.06
N HIS A 510 -3.10 -17.43 10.03
CA HIS A 510 -2.70 -16.47 11.05
C HIS A 510 -3.04 -17.04 12.42
N PHE A 511 -2.03 -17.18 13.26
CA PHE A 511 -2.18 -17.46 14.68
C PHE A 511 -1.74 -16.25 15.48
N TYR A 512 -2.50 -15.87 16.49
CA TYR A 512 -2.04 -14.92 17.50
C TYR A 512 -2.56 -15.28 18.90
N GLU A 513 -1.74 -14.96 19.90
CA GLU A 513 -2.13 -14.95 21.31
C GLU A 513 -2.13 -13.50 21.80
N LEU A 514 -3.26 -13.09 22.36
CA LEU A 514 -3.49 -11.75 22.89
C LEU A 514 -3.84 -11.84 24.37
N GLY A 515 -2.99 -11.30 25.22
CA GLY A 515 -3.21 -11.15 26.66
C GLY A 515 -3.45 -9.69 27.03
N ILE A 516 -4.44 -9.42 27.88
CA ILE A 516 -4.70 -8.08 28.44
C ILE A 516 -4.83 -8.17 29.95
N THR A 517 -4.05 -7.35 30.66
CA THR A 517 -4.02 -7.27 32.12
C THR A 517 -4.43 -5.86 32.57
N ASN A 518 -5.41 -5.77 33.45
CA ASN A 518 -5.83 -4.53 34.11
C ASN A 518 -5.57 -4.66 35.61
N SER A 519 -4.86 -3.70 36.21
CA SER A 519 -4.59 -3.68 37.65
C SER A 519 -4.92 -2.33 38.28
N GLU A 520 -5.44 -2.37 39.50
CA GLU A 520 -5.77 -1.24 40.36
C GLU A 520 -5.23 -1.54 41.78
N ASP A 521 -4.53 -0.59 42.39
CA ASP A 521 -3.99 -0.68 43.76
C ASP A 521 -4.23 0.67 44.46
N VAL A 522 -5.00 0.64 45.54
CA VAL A 522 -5.29 1.77 46.42
C VAL A 522 -4.80 1.42 47.81
N ASN A 523 -4.10 2.33 48.47
CA ASN A 523 -3.57 2.12 49.82
C ASN A 523 -4.62 2.37 50.92
N LEU A 524 -5.58 3.29 50.71
CA LEU A 524 -6.50 3.77 51.74
C LEU A 524 -7.91 4.03 51.18
N PRO A 525 -8.93 3.22 51.53
CA PRO A 525 -8.78 1.89 52.12
C PRO A 525 -8.01 0.96 51.17
N ILE A 526 -7.40 -0.10 51.72
CA ILE A 526 -6.63 -1.05 50.91
C ILE A 526 -7.57 -1.75 49.92
N PHE A 527 -7.31 -1.58 48.63
CA PHE A 527 -8.00 -2.26 47.55
C PHE A 527 -7.02 -2.62 46.45
N ILE A 528 -6.88 -3.92 46.14
CA ILE A 528 -6.00 -4.39 45.07
C ILE A 528 -6.79 -5.34 44.18
N ARG A 529 -6.75 -5.10 42.87
CA ARG A 529 -7.45 -5.90 41.86
C ARG A 529 -6.56 -6.06 40.64
N THR A 530 -6.39 -7.30 40.17
CA THR A 530 -5.74 -7.61 38.90
C THR A 530 -6.61 -8.58 38.11
N ILE A 531 -6.94 -8.22 36.87
CA ILE A 531 -7.69 -9.05 35.94
C ILE A 531 -6.83 -9.28 34.71
N LYS A 532 -6.55 -10.55 34.38
CA LYS A 532 -5.85 -10.95 33.16
C LYS A 532 -6.75 -11.85 32.32
N ASN A 533 -6.92 -11.49 31.06
CA ASN A 533 -7.61 -12.29 30.07
C ASN A 533 -6.63 -12.66 28.95
N VAL A 534 -6.79 -13.84 28.36
CA VAL A 534 -5.99 -14.31 27.22
C VAL A 534 -6.90 -14.92 26.17
N ILE A 535 -6.71 -14.57 24.91
CA ILE A 535 -7.38 -15.18 23.75
C ILE A 535 -6.31 -15.69 22.78
N ARG A 536 -6.48 -16.92 22.33
CA ARG A 536 -5.78 -17.49 21.18
C ARG A 536 -6.75 -17.59 20.02
N ASN A 537 -6.30 -17.14 18.85
CA ASN A 537 -7.11 -17.17 17.64
C ASN A 537 -6.33 -17.81 16.50
N HIS A 538 -6.94 -18.81 15.90
CA HIS A 538 -6.47 -19.46 14.69
C HIS A 538 -7.27 -18.93 13.52
N SER A 539 -6.65 -18.70 12.37
CA SER A 539 -7.39 -18.22 11.21
C SER A 539 -6.87 -18.77 9.92
N LEU A 540 -7.78 -19.26 9.09
CA LEU A 540 -7.53 -19.58 7.70
C LEU A 540 -8.16 -18.51 6.82
N PHE A 541 -7.45 -18.07 5.78
CA PHE A 541 -8.00 -17.10 4.84
C PHE A 541 -7.56 -17.39 3.41
N SER A 542 -8.43 -17.03 2.47
CA SER A 542 -8.21 -17.15 1.04
C SER A 542 -8.83 -15.95 0.32
N GLU A 543 -8.16 -15.46 -0.71
CA GLU A 543 -8.57 -14.29 -1.49
C GLU A 543 -8.19 -14.45 -2.95
N LEU A 544 -9.17 -14.28 -3.83
CA LEU A 544 -9.01 -14.30 -5.27
C LEU A 544 -9.09 -12.88 -5.82
N ASN A 545 -7.97 -12.43 -6.37
CA ASN A 545 -7.87 -11.18 -7.11
C ASN A 545 -7.99 -11.47 -8.61
N TYR A 546 -8.88 -10.76 -9.29
CA TYR A 546 -9.07 -10.82 -10.73
C TYR A 546 -9.04 -9.41 -11.34
N THR A 547 -8.23 -9.23 -12.38
CA THR A 547 -8.21 -8.01 -13.20
C THR A 547 -8.39 -8.41 -14.65
N SER A 548 -9.40 -7.87 -15.35
CA SER A 548 -9.65 -8.19 -16.76
C SER A 548 -8.48 -7.78 -17.65
N THR A 549 -8.35 -8.43 -18.81
CA THR A 549 -7.26 -8.17 -19.78
C THR A 549 -7.18 -6.72 -20.26
N ASN A 550 -8.32 -6.04 -20.30
CA ASN A 550 -8.42 -4.62 -20.68
C ASN A 550 -8.35 -3.65 -19.49
N ASN A 551 -8.05 -4.13 -18.27
CA ASN A 551 -8.00 -3.34 -17.03
C ASN A 551 -9.27 -2.52 -16.73
N LYS A 552 -10.43 -2.93 -17.27
CA LYS A 552 -11.72 -2.30 -17.00
C LYS A 552 -12.39 -2.87 -15.77
N THR A 553 -12.19 -4.14 -15.47
CA THR A 553 -12.86 -4.83 -14.36
C THR A 553 -11.81 -5.32 -13.39
N PHE A 554 -11.96 -4.94 -12.13
CA PHE A 554 -11.21 -5.44 -11.00
C PHE A 554 -12.20 -6.06 -10.01
N VAL A 555 -11.92 -7.27 -9.55
CA VAL A 555 -12.71 -7.95 -8.51
C VAL A 555 -11.74 -8.59 -7.53
N ASN A 556 -11.98 -8.36 -6.25
CA ASN A 556 -11.32 -9.03 -5.16
C ASN A 556 -12.39 -9.69 -4.28
N SER A 557 -12.32 -11.01 -4.11
CA SER A 557 -13.24 -11.74 -3.25
C SER A 557 -12.43 -12.55 -2.26
N GLY A 558 -12.71 -12.38 -0.97
CA GLY A 558 -11.96 -12.98 0.11
C GLY A 558 -12.86 -13.59 1.18
N PHE A 559 -12.32 -14.58 1.86
CA PHE A 559 -12.97 -15.26 2.96
C PHE A 559 -11.94 -15.53 4.06
N ARG A 560 -12.32 -15.25 5.31
CA ARG A 560 -11.53 -15.58 6.50
C ARG A 560 -12.39 -16.36 7.48
N LEU A 561 -11.84 -17.42 8.04
CA LEU A 561 -12.46 -18.20 9.12
C LEU A 561 -11.59 -18.08 10.36
N ASN A 562 -12.12 -17.44 11.40
CA ASN A 562 -11.49 -17.35 12.72
C ASN A 562 -12.01 -18.48 13.63
N TYR A 563 -11.12 -19.11 14.40
CA TYR A 563 -11.44 -20.02 15.51
C TYR A 563 -10.84 -19.45 16.79
N ILE A 564 -11.72 -19.02 17.70
CA ILE A 564 -11.34 -18.39 18.97
C ILE A 564 -11.37 -19.47 20.05
N GLU A 565 -10.19 -19.95 20.46
CA GLU A 565 -10.01 -21.11 21.34
C GLU A 565 -10.74 -20.95 22.67
N LYS A 566 -10.64 -19.76 23.30
CA LYS A 566 -11.28 -19.44 24.58
C LYS A 566 -12.79 -19.70 24.59
N PHE A 567 -13.46 -19.52 23.44
CA PHE A 567 -14.91 -19.64 23.32
C PHE A 567 -15.35 -20.88 22.53
N GLY A 568 -14.41 -21.64 21.96
CA GLY A 568 -14.73 -22.70 21.00
C GLY A 568 -15.52 -22.21 19.78
N ALA A 569 -15.39 -20.94 19.41
CA ALA A 569 -16.29 -20.27 18.45
C ALA A 569 -15.64 -20.09 17.08
N PHE A 570 -16.40 -20.40 16.02
CA PHE A 570 -16.02 -20.10 14.64
C PHE A 570 -16.72 -18.82 14.15
N ILE A 571 -15.97 -17.94 13.47
CA ILE A 571 -16.50 -16.73 12.84
C ILE A 571 -16.01 -16.65 11.40
N ALA A 572 -16.96 -16.68 10.47
CA ALA A 572 -16.71 -16.51 9.04
C ALA A 572 -16.81 -15.03 8.64
N GLU A 573 -15.85 -14.54 7.88
CA GLU A 573 -15.66 -13.15 7.46
C GLU A 573 -15.54 -13.04 5.93
N PRO A 574 -16.67 -13.06 5.20
CA PRO A 574 -16.70 -12.83 3.76
C PRO A 574 -16.46 -11.35 3.42
N ARG A 575 -15.74 -11.11 2.33
CA ARG A 575 -15.40 -9.76 1.85
C ARG A 575 -15.39 -9.74 0.32
N ILE A 576 -15.88 -8.64 -0.25
CA ILE A 576 -15.86 -8.42 -1.69
C ILE A 576 -15.58 -6.97 -1.99
N GLN A 577 -14.82 -6.75 -3.07
CA GLN A 577 -14.57 -5.44 -3.63
C GLN A 577 -14.54 -5.56 -5.15
N ALA A 578 -15.19 -4.64 -5.83
CA ALA A 578 -15.20 -4.59 -7.28
C ALA A 578 -15.08 -3.15 -7.78
N LEU A 579 -14.35 -2.97 -8.88
CA LEU A 579 -14.29 -1.73 -9.63
C LEU A 579 -14.53 -2.04 -11.11
N GLN A 580 -15.48 -1.34 -11.70
CA GLN A 580 -15.83 -1.44 -13.11
C GLN A 580 -15.68 -0.07 -13.78
N LYS A 581 -14.74 0.06 -14.70
CA LYS A 581 -14.62 1.21 -15.60
C LYS A 581 -15.75 1.13 -16.63
N ILE A 582 -16.67 2.08 -16.58
CA ILE A 582 -17.79 2.20 -17.51
C ILE A 582 -17.28 2.79 -18.84
N ASN A 583 -16.42 3.80 -18.75
CA ASN A 583 -15.70 4.39 -19.88
C ASN A 583 -14.30 4.85 -19.44
N SER A 584 -13.60 5.64 -20.26
CA SER A 584 -12.25 6.14 -19.96
C SER A 584 -12.20 7.13 -18.78
N ASN A 585 -13.33 7.74 -18.41
CA ASN A 585 -13.40 8.79 -17.40
C ASN A 585 -14.20 8.39 -16.15
N LEU A 586 -15.08 7.39 -16.24
CA LEU A 586 -16.04 7.03 -15.19
C LEU A 586 -15.84 5.57 -14.75
N SER A 587 -15.73 5.33 -13.43
CA SER A 587 -15.75 3.98 -12.86
C SER A 587 -16.76 3.87 -11.72
N LEU A 588 -17.39 2.70 -11.64
CA LEU A 588 -18.24 2.27 -10.55
C LEU A 588 -17.42 1.44 -9.56
N LYS A 589 -17.67 1.61 -8.26
CA LYS A 589 -16.99 0.92 -7.15
C LYS A 589 -18.03 0.29 -6.23
N ILE A 590 -17.79 -0.94 -5.82
CA ILE A 590 -18.61 -1.67 -4.86
C ILE A 590 -17.67 -2.30 -3.83
N ALA A 591 -18.02 -2.23 -2.55
CA ALA A 591 -17.29 -2.94 -1.50
C ALA A 591 -18.26 -3.42 -0.41
N SER A 592 -18.04 -4.61 0.11
CA SER A 592 -18.74 -5.11 1.29
C SER A 592 -17.83 -6.02 2.10
N GLU A 593 -17.94 -5.93 3.42
CA GLU A 593 -17.16 -6.76 4.33
C GLU A 593 -17.94 -7.08 5.61
N TYR A 594 -17.63 -8.25 6.17
CA TYR A 594 -17.96 -8.60 7.55
C TYR A 594 -16.65 -8.87 8.32
N LYS A 595 -16.53 -8.30 9.52
CA LYS A 595 -15.34 -8.38 10.38
C LYS A 595 -15.73 -8.59 11.84
N SER A 596 -14.82 -9.21 12.59
CA SER A 596 -14.90 -9.34 14.04
C SER A 596 -13.63 -8.83 14.72
N GLN A 597 -13.74 -8.47 16.00
CA GLN A 597 -12.66 -7.95 16.81
C GLN A 597 -12.80 -8.39 18.27
N ASN A 598 -11.68 -8.82 18.85
CA ASN A 598 -11.63 -9.43 20.19
C ASN A 598 -11.18 -8.47 21.30
N ALA A 599 -10.54 -7.35 20.98
CA ALA A 599 -10.10 -6.34 21.95
C ALA A 599 -10.83 -5.04 21.73
N THR A 600 -11.25 -4.36 22.79
CA THR A 600 -11.89 -3.03 22.73
C THR A 600 -11.33 -2.14 23.83
N GLN A 601 -11.58 -0.83 23.75
CA GLN A 601 -11.23 0.11 24.82
C GLN A 601 -12.46 0.45 25.66
N ILE A 602 -12.34 0.36 26.98
CA ILE A 602 -13.31 0.94 27.92
C ILE A 602 -12.87 2.37 28.22
N ILE A 603 -13.83 3.29 28.27
CA ILE A 603 -13.61 4.68 28.63
C ILE A 603 -13.89 4.83 30.12
N ASP A 604 -12.83 5.06 30.88
CA ASP A 604 -12.83 5.23 32.32
C ASP A 604 -13.22 6.67 32.74
N LEU A 605 -13.38 6.90 34.05
CA LEU A 605 -13.87 8.16 34.58
C LEU A 605 -12.79 9.26 34.51
N GLN A 606 -13.21 10.50 34.72
CA GLN A 606 -12.34 11.67 34.61
C GLN A 606 -11.17 11.67 35.62
N GLU A 607 -11.26 10.91 36.70
CA GLU A 607 -10.25 10.84 37.76
C GLU A 607 -9.23 9.72 37.53
N ASP A 608 -9.52 8.79 36.63
CA ASP A 608 -8.66 7.67 36.28
C ASP A 608 -7.47 8.15 35.43
N PHE A 609 -6.29 7.55 35.65
CA PHE A 609 -5.03 7.88 34.98
C PHE A 609 -4.74 9.39 34.92
N LEU A 610 -4.91 10.07 36.05
CA LEU A 610 -4.76 11.53 36.22
C LEU A 610 -5.74 12.39 35.39
N GLY A 611 -6.73 11.78 34.74
CA GLY A 611 -7.66 12.44 33.83
C GLY A 611 -7.05 12.76 32.47
N VAL A 612 -5.92 12.16 32.11
CA VAL A 612 -5.20 12.36 30.85
C VAL A 612 -5.48 11.23 29.86
N GLU A 613 -5.15 9.98 30.21
CA GLU A 613 -5.44 8.80 29.40
C GLU A 613 -6.69 8.09 29.94
N LYS A 614 -7.82 8.25 29.27
CA LYS A 614 -9.11 7.75 29.78
C LYS A 614 -9.50 6.41 29.20
N SER A 615 -8.66 5.79 28.38
CA SER A 615 -9.00 4.55 27.68
C SER A 615 -8.07 3.42 28.10
N ARG A 616 -8.65 2.33 28.61
CA ARG A 616 -7.93 1.08 28.86
C ARG A 616 -8.40 -0.02 27.94
N TRP A 617 -7.48 -0.83 27.45
CA TRP A 617 -7.82 -1.98 26.65
C TRP A 617 -8.41 -3.12 27.50
N THR A 618 -9.38 -3.81 26.93
CA THR A 618 -10.02 -5.00 27.50
C THR A 618 -10.26 -6.05 26.43
N LEU A 619 -10.33 -7.32 26.84
CA LEU A 619 -10.66 -8.43 25.96
C LEU A 619 -12.12 -8.80 26.07
N ALA A 620 -12.67 -9.29 24.96
CA ALA A 620 -13.94 -9.99 24.96
C ALA A 620 -13.89 -11.17 25.96
N ASP A 621 -14.98 -11.34 26.68
CA ASP A 621 -15.24 -12.46 27.58
C ASP A 621 -16.48 -13.26 27.14
N ASN A 622 -17.14 -12.83 26.05
CA ASN A 622 -18.38 -13.40 25.52
C ASN A 622 -19.54 -13.42 26.52
N SER A 623 -19.49 -12.52 27.51
CA SER A 623 -20.54 -12.28 28.50
C SER A 623 -20.79 -10.78 28.64
N SER A 624 -20.06 -10.10 29.53
CA SER A 624 -20.15 -8.65 29.76
C SER A 624 -19.55 -7.82 28.62
N ILE A 625 -18.53 -8.37 27.96
CA ILE A 625 -17.84 -7.76 26.83
C ILE A 625 -17.92 -8.76 25.65
N PRO A 626 -18.89 -8.60 24.76
CA PRO A 626 -19.05 -9.48 23.60
C PRO A 626 -17.97 -9.21 22.55
N ILE A 627 -17.79 -10.17 21.62
CA ILE A 627 -16.98 -9.97 20.42
C ILE A 627 -17.65 -8.91 19.55
N LEU A 628 -16.92 -7.86 19.20
CA LEU A 628 -17.41 -6.80 18.35
C LEU A 628 -17.49 -7.30 16.91
N LYS A 629 -18.62 -7.08 16.24
CA LYS A 629 -18.90 -7.56 14.87
C LYS A 629 -19.40 -6.41 14.01
N SER A 630 -18.87 -6.27 12.79
CA SER A 630 -19.25 -5.22 11.86
C SER A 630 -19.65 -5.79 10.51
N LYS A 631 -20.73 -5.24 9.96
CA LYS A 631 -21.20 -5.41 8.58
C LYS A 631 -21.14 -4.06 7.89
N GLN A 632 -20.44 -3.98 6.76
CA GLN A 632 -20.34 -2.75 6.01
C GLN A 632 -20.53 -2.98 4.51
N ALA A 633 -21.18 -2.04 3.83
CA ALA A 633 -21.35 -2.00 2.39
C ALA A 633 -21.18 -0.56 1.87
N SER A 634 -20.58 -0.41 0.70
CA SER A 634 -20.50 0.88 0.01
C SER A 634 -20.60 0.74 -1.49
N LEU A 635 -21.18 1.79 -2.09
CA LEU A 635 -21.35 1.97 -3.53
C LEU A 635 -20.86 3.37 -3.88
N GLY A 636 -19.95 3.46 -4.85
CA GLY A 636 -19.36 4.73 -5.23
C GLY A 636 -19.04 4.85 -6.70
N ILE A 637 -18.79 6.09 -7.12
CA ILE A 637 -18.44 6.45 -8.49
C ILE A 637 -17.21 7.34 -8.43
N ASN A 638 -16.24 7.07 -9.30
CA ASN A 638 -15.15 8.00 -9.56
C ASN A 638 -15.27 8.56 -10.99
N TYR A 639 -14.98 9.85 -11.14
CA TYR A 639 -14.90 10.52 -12.42
C TYR A 639 -13.57 11.26 -12.55
N LYS A 640 -12.89 11.11 -13.69
CA LYS A 640 -11.60 11.75 -13.97
C LYS A 640 -11.56 12.25 -15.41
N LYS A 641 -11.31 13.55 -15.60
CA LYS A 641 -11.04 14.15 -16.92
C LYS A 641 -10.19 15.40 -16.77
N ASN A 642 -9.14 15.59 -17.58
CA ASN A 642 -8.33 16.82 -17.62
C ASN A 642 -7.87 17.32 -16.22
N ASN A 643 -7.26 16.43 -15.41
CA ASN A 643 -6.80 16.69 -14.04
C ASN A 643 -7.88 17.16 -13.05
N PHE A 644 -9.14 16.93 -13.38
CA PHE A 644 -10.29 17.10 -12.50
C PHE A 644 -10.78 15.72 -12.07
N PHE A 645 -10.90 15.52 -10.76
CA PHE A 645 -11.24 14.26 -10.13
C PHE A 645 -12.44 14.46 -9.20
N ILE A 646 -13.43 13.58 -9.31
CA ILE A 646 -14.59 13.51 -8.41
C ILE A 646 -14.67 12.08 -7.87
N ASP A 647 -14.91 11.94 -6.57
CA ASP A 647 -15.20 10.67 -5.90
C ASP A 647 -16.44 10.85 -5.02
N ILE A 648 -17.45 10.03 -5.27
CA ILE A 648 -18.70 10.01 -4.50
C ILE A 648 -18.92 8.59 -4.01
N GLU A 649 -19.14 8.41 -2.71
CA GLU A 649 -19.36 7.08 -2.13
C GLU A 649 -20.45 7.14 -1.06
N GLY A 650 -21.52 6.38 -1.26
CA GLY A 650 -22.53 6.09 -0.24
C GLY A 650 -22.16 4.83 0.52
N PHE A 651 -22.39 4.81 1.83
CA PHE A 651 -22.08 3.66 2.68
C PHE A 651 -23.13 3.41 3.76
N TYR A 652 -23.24 2.14 4.13
CA TYR A 652 -24.00 1.62 5.26
C TYR A 652 -23.07 0.81 6.16
N LYS A 653 -23.11 1.04 7.47
CA LYS A 653 -22.33 0.30 8.46
C LYS A 653 -23.22 -0.07 9.65
N TYR A 654 -23.12 -1.31 10.10
CA TYR A 654 -23.76 -1.78 11.31
C TYR A 654 -22.72 -2.50 12.17
N VAL A 655 -22.63 -2.10 13.45
CA VAL A 655 -21.71 -2.70 14.41
C VAL A 655 -22.49 -3.17 15.63
N ASN A 656 -22.29 -4.43 16.00
CA ASN A 656 -22.92 -5.07 17.16
C ASN A 656 -21.86 -5.51 18.17
N GLY A 657 -22.22 -5.48 19.45
CA GLY A 657 -21.33 -5.85 20.55
C GLY A 657 -20.60 -4.66 21.18
N ILE A 658 -21.11 -3.43 20.99
CA ILE A 658 -20.66 -2.30 21.81
C ILE A 658 -21.24 -2.41 23.22
N THR A 659 -20.64 -1.74 24.19
CA THR A 659 -21.11 -1.67 25.58
C THR A 659 -21.22 -0.22 26.02
N THR A 660 -22.07 0.09 26.99
CA THR A 660 -22.11 1.45 27.59
C THR A 660 -20.73 1.94 28.03
N ALA A 661 -19.91 1.04 28.60
CA ALA A 661 -18.56 1.32 29.08
C ALA A 661 -17.56 1.70 27.97
N ASN A 662 -17.72 1.18 26.75
CA ASN A 662 -16.86 1.56 25.62
C ASN A 662 -17.42 2.73 24.79
N GLN A 663 -18.54 3.35 25.21
CA GLN A 663 -19.11 4.53 24.55
C GLN A 663 -18.88 5.84 25.30
N GLY A 664 -18.43 5.79 26.56
CA GLY A 664 -18.08 6.98 27.34
C GLY A 664 -19.28 7.91 27.57
N PHE A 665 -20.42 7.35 27.96
CA PHE A 665 -21.61 8.15 28.28
C PHE A 665 -21.36 9.05 29.50
N GLN A 666 -21.69 10.33 29.35
CA GLN A 666 -21.62 11.36 30.41
C GLN A 666 -23.03 11.88 30.74
N ASN A 667 -23.95 10.94 30.95
CA ASN A 667 -25.38 11.18 31.18
C ASN A 667 -25.97 10.09 32.10
N GLN A 668 -27.29 9.97 32.16
CA GLN A 668 -27.99 8.97 33.00
C GLN A 668 -27.59 7.51 32.75
N HIS A 669 -26.93 7.21 31.62
CA HIS A 669 -26.48 5.86 31.26
C HIS A 669 -25.01 5.59 31.60
N GLN A 670 -24.28 6.55 32.18
CA GLN A 670 -22.84 6.46 32.46
C GLN A 670 -22.43 5.20 33.25
N PHE A 671 -23.24 4.81 34.24
CA PHE A 671 -22.94 3.67 35.12
C PHE A 671 -23.75 2.41 34.82
N ILE A 672 -24.66 2.47 33.85
CA ILE A 672 -25.44 1.30 33.44
C ILE A 672 -24.53 0.36 32.67
N LYS A 673 -24.58 -0.95 32.92
CA LYS A 673 -23.78 -1.96 32.21
C LYS A 673 -24.69 -2.76 31.28
N THR A 674 -24.59 -2.48 29.98
CA THR A 674 -25.34 -3.23 28.97
C THR A 674 -24.62 -3.20 27.61
N SER A 675 -24.99 -4.12 26.73
CA SER A 675 -24.49 -4.21 25.37
C SER A 675 -25.52 -3.71 24.35
N GLY A 676 -25.04 -3.23 23.22
CA GLY A 676 -25.88 -2.74 22.14
C GLY A 676 -25.18 -2.77 20.78
N SER A 677 -25.71 -1.95 19.89
CA SER A 677 -25.22 -1.81 18.52
C SER A 677 -25.29 -0.35 18.08
N TYR A 678 -24.69 -0.03 16.94
CA TYR A 678 -24.90 1.25 16.28
C TYR A 678 -24.96 1.09 14.76
N THR A 679 -25.69 2.00 14.13
CA THR A 679 -25.85 2.06 12.66
C THR A 679 -25.33 3.39 12.14
N VAL A 680 -24.64 3.35 11.01
CA VAL A 680 -24.16 4.55 10.31
C VAL A 680 -24.61 4.52 8.85
N ASN A 681 -25.29 5.58 8.45
CA ASN A 681 -25.64 5.87 7.06
C ASN A 681 -24.88 7.12 6.63
N GLY A 682 -24.19 7.08 5.50
CA GLY A 682 -23.43 8.27 5.08
C GLY A 682 -23.11 8.35 3.60
N ILE A 683 -22.73 9.55 3.20
CA ILE A 683 -22.28 9.90 1.86
C ILE A 683 -20.99 10.71 1.98
N GLU A 684 -19.97 10.30 1.25
CA GLU A 684 -18.68 10.97 1.13
C GLU A 684 -18.55 11.54 -0.27
N PHE A 685 -18.14 12.80 -0.36
CA PHE A 685 -17.91 13.51 -1.62
C PHE A 685 -16.54 14.17 -1.59
N LEU A 686 -15.78 14.03 -2.67
CA LEU A 686 -14.54 14.73 -2.91
C LEU A 686 -14.51 15.24 -4.34
N ILE A 687 -14.15 16.49 -4.52
CA ILE A 687 -13.79 17.11 -5.79
C ILE A 687 -12.37 17.65 -5.66
N ASN A 688 -11.51 17.34 -6.62
CA ASN A 688 -10.14 17.82 -6.66
C ASN A 688 -9.80 18.31 -8.08
N LYS A 689 -9.17 19.49 -8.16
CA LYS A 689 -8.59 20.03 -9.39
C LYS A 689 -7.10 20.24 -9.18
N THR A 690 -6.31 19.57 -10.03
CA THR A 690 -4.85 19.63 -9.95
C THR A 690 -4.24 20.21 -11.23
N THR A 691 -3.11 20.88 -11.07
CA THR A 691 -2.22 21.36 -12.14
C THR A 691 -0.77 21.06 -11.73
N ARG A 692 0.22 21.54 -12.50
CA ARG A 692 1.64 21.37 -12.14
C ARG A 692 2.02 22.04 -10.82
N ASN A 693 1.42 23.20 -10.53
CA ASN A 693 1.83 24.06 -9.41
C ASN A 693 0.72 24.27 -8.38
N TYR A 694 -0.48 23.75 -8.60
CA TYR A 694 -1.65 24.05 -7.79
C TYR A 694 -2.52 22.82 -7.61
N SER A 695 -3.02 22.59 -6.39
CA SER A 695 -3.98 21.55 -6.04
C SER A 695 -5.06 22.16 -5.17
N THR A 696 -6.33 21.94 -5.50
CA THR A 696 -7.46 22.43 -4.71
C THR A 696 -8.53 21.37 -4.60
N TRP A 697 -9.00 21.13 -3.38
CA TRP A 697 -10.01 20.13 -3.13
C TRP A 697 -11.09 20.64 -2.19
N LEU A 698 -12.30 20.16 -2.42
CA LEU A 698 -13.44 20.32 -1.54
C LEU A 698 -13.95 18.93 -1.17
N LYS A 699 -14.09 18.71 0.13
CA LYS A 699 -14.60 17.49 0.73
C LYS A 699 -15.90 17.80 1.44
N TYR A 700 -16.88 16.92 1.28
CA TYR A 700 -18.10 16.91 2.07
C TYR A 700 -18.37 15.50 2.60
N THR A 701 -18.85 15.40 3.83
CA THR A 701 -19.28 14.14 4.42
C THR A 701 -20.58 14.38 5.17
N PHE A 702 -21.61 13.62 4.78
CA PHE A 702 -22.84 13.44 5.54
C PHE A 702 -22.76 12.11 6.27
N ASN A 703 -23.03 12.11 7.58
CA ASN A 703 -22.92 10.92 8.41
C ASN A 703 -23.99 10.94 9.50
N GLU A 704 -24.94 10.03 9.45
CA GLU A 704 -25.94 9.83 10.50
C GLU A 704 -25.62 8.55 11.27
N ASN A 705 -25.28 8.71 12.55
CA ASN A 705 -24.82 7.65 13.44
C ASN A 705 -25.69 7.59 14.69
N ASN A 706 -26.37 6.46 14.90
CA ASN A 706 -27.29 6.24 16.02
C ASN A 706 -26.93 4.96 16.78
N TYR A 707 -26.99 5.04 18.11
CA TYR A 707 -26.94 3.89 18.99
C TYR A 707 -28.28 3.14 19.00
N ASN A 708 -28.22 1.86 19.36
CA ASN A 708 -29.35 1.04 19.75
C ASN A 708 -28.94 0.15 20.94
N PHE A 709 -29.42 0.50 22.13
CA PHE A 709 -29.28 -0.28 23.36
C PHE A 709 -30.67 -0.67 23.86
N PRO A 710 -31.14 -1.92 23.62
CA PRO A 710 -32.50 -2.34 23.95
C PRO A 710 -32.90 -2.20 25.42
N GLN A 711 -31.93 -2.24 26.33
CA GLN A 711 -32.14 -2.12 27.78
C GLN A 711 -32.14 -0.68 28.29
N LEU A 712 -31.87 0.31 27.43
CA LEU A 712 -31.91 1.74 27.78
C LEU A 712 -33.24 2.35 27.32
N SER A 713 -33.61 3.46 27.95
CA SER A 713 -34.78 4.25 27.58
C SER A 713 -34.37 5.71 27.34
N PRO A 714 -34.52 6.25 26.11
CA PRO A 714 -34.89 5.53 24.88
C PRO A 714 -33.80 4.56 24.43
N ALA A 715 -34.18 3.49 23.72
CA ALA A 715 -33.22 2.51 23.21
C ALA A 715 -32.35 3.06 22.07
N ILE A 716 -32.90 3.98 21.26
CA ILE A 716 -32.24 4.56 20.09
C ILE A 716 -32.01 6.05 20.32
N PHE A 717 -30.78 6.50 20.14
CA PHE A 717 -30.40 7.92 20.25
C PHE A 717 -29.09 8.21 19.50
N PRO A 718 -28.78 9.49 19.19
CA PRO A 718 -27.59 9.84 18.42
C PRO A 718 -26.29 9.39 19.08
N ASN A 719 -25.33 9.00 18.25
CA ASN A 719 -24.02 8.52 18.71
C ASN A 719 -23.15 9.67 19.25
N ASN A 720 -22.34 9.42 20.28
CA ASN A 720 -21.36 10.39 20.82
C ASN A 720 -20.34 10.84 19.76
N LEU A 721 -20.13 9.99 18.75
CA LEU A 721 -19.26 10.20 17.61
C LEU A 721 -19.98 10.75 16.37
N ASP A 722 -21.25 11.15 16.50
CA ASP A 722 -22.02 11.66 15.36
C ASP A 722 -21.61 13.11 15.01
N ILE A 723 -21.05 13.27 13.81
CA ILE A 723 -20.83 14.57 13.17
C ILE A 723 -21.62 14.58 11.86
N LYS A 724 -22.81 15.18 11.90
CA LYS A 724 -23.79 15.07 10.81
C LYS A 724 -23.29 15.63 9.49
N HIS A 725 -22.67 16.81 9.52
CA HIS A 725 -22.10 17.45 8.33
C HIS A 725 -20.66 17.88 8.60
N THR A 726 -19.77 17.56 7.66
CA THR A 726 -18.39 18.06 7.62
C THR A 726 -18.08 18.58 6.23
N ILE A 727 -17.58 19.81 6.14
CA ILE A 727 -17.08 20.44 4.91
C ILE A 727 -15.62 20.81 5.15
N SER A 728 -14.75 20.44 4.21
CA SER A 728 -13.36 20.87 4.24
C SER A 728 -12.91 21.34 2.87
N PHE A 729 -12.30 22.51 2.84
CA PHE A 729 -11.65 23.05 1.65
C PHE A 729 -10.14 23.07 1.91
N GLY A 730 -9.35 22.64 0.93
CA GLY A 730 -7.90 22.69 1.01
C GLY A 730 -7.30 23.17 -0.29
N ASN A 731 -6.28 23.99 -0.15
CA ASN A 731 -5.55 24.54 -1.26
C ASN A 731 -4.04 24.43 -1.05
N THR A 732 -3.31 24.09 -2.11
CA THR A 732 -1.85 24.12 -2.14
C THR A 732 -1.35 24.83 -3.39
N TYR A 733 -0.30 25.64 -3.24
CA TYR A 733 0.35 26.34 -4.34
C TYR A 733 1.88 26.25 -4.24
N ILE A 734 2.53 25.92 -5.35
CA ILE A 734 3.98 25.77 -5.47
C ILE A 734 4.51 26.91 -6.34
N TYR A 735 5.36 27.75 -5.74
CA TYR A 735 6.09 28.81 -6.41
C TYR A 735 7.60 28.56 -6.28
N LYS A 736 8.22 28.08 -7.36
CA LYS A 736 9.64 27.65 -7.35
C LYS A 736 9.91 26.61 -6.25
N LYS A 737 10.67 26.97 -5.20
CA LYS A 737 10.98 26.11 -4.04
C LYS A 737 10.09 26.41 -2.81
N LEU A 738 9.14 27.34 -2.93
CA LEU A 738 8.17 27.67 -1.91
C LEU A 738 6.87 26.90 -2.14
N ASN A 739 6.40 26.21 -1.12
CA ASN A 739 5.06 25.61 -1.10
C ASN A 739 4.21 26.36 -0.08
N PHE A 740 2.95 26.61 -0.42
CA PHE A 740 1.94 27.19 0.44
C PHE A 740 0.76 26.24 0.55
N ALA A 741 0.12 26.19 1.72
CA ALA A 741 -1.15 25.53 1.90
C ALA A 741 -2.08 26.31 2.83
N LEU A 742 -3.36 26.37 2.45
CA LEU A 742 -4.44 26.97 3.23
C LEU A 742 -5.62 26.00 3.29
N GLY A 743 -6.22 25.86 4.46
CA GLY A 743 -7.29 24.92 4.69
C GLY A 743 -8.38 25.51 5.57
N LEU A 744 -9.62 25.16 5.26
CA LEU A 744 -10.81 25.49 6.03
C LEU A 744 -11.51 24.19 6.41
N LEU A 745 -11.92 24.08 7.67
CA LEU A 745 -12.70 22.98 8.20
C LEU A 745 -13.94 23.55 8.90
N TRP A 746 -15.11 23.16 8.43
CA TRP A 746 -16.38 23.41 9.09
C TRP A 746 -17.08 22.09 9.38
N ARG A 747 -17.68 21.95 10.56
CA ARG A 747 -18.53 20.81 10.89
C ARG A 747 -19.61 21.17 11.89
N THR A 748 -20.69 20.42 11.90
CA THR A 748 -21.69 20.51 12.98
C THR A 748 -21.10 20.05 14.30
N GLY A 749 -21.58 20.60 15.42
CA GLY A 749 -21.22 20.12 16.75
C GLY A 749 -21.70 18.69 17.00
N LYS A 750 -20.97 17.96 17.84
CA LYS A 750 -21.38 16.63 18.28
C LYS A 750 -22.61 16.70 19.21
N PRO A 751 -23.42 15.64 19.29
CA PRO A 751 -24.49 15.54 20.27
C PRO A 751 -23.98 15.56 21.71
N TYR A 752 -24.79 16.07 22.62
CA TYR A 752 -24.59 16.01 24.06
C TYR A 752 -25.95 16.01 24.79
N THR A 753 -25.95 15.59 26.05
CA THR A 753 -27.16 15.48 26.87
C THR A 753 -27.19 16.61 27.89
N THR A 754 -28.27 17.39 27.94
CA THR A 754 -28.45 18.51 28.88
C THR A 754 -29.20 18.06 30.13
N PRO A 755 -28.91 18.66 31.31
CA PRO A 755 -29.75 18.48 32.51
C PRO A 755 -31.17 19.01 32.28
N THR A 756 -32.13 18.48 33.03
CA THR A 756 -33.49 19.04 33.07
C THR A 756 -33.45 20.47 33.61
N GLN A 757 -34.33 21.35 33.13
CA GLN A 757 -34.36 22.74 33.61
C GLN A 757 -34.88 22.84 35.05
N ASN A 758 -35.90 22.04 35.37
CA ASN A 758 -36.49 21.93 36.70
C ASN A 758 -36.00 20.64 37.38
N ASN A 759 -35.72 20.70 38.68
CA ASN A 759 -35.19 19.57 39.48
C ASN A 759 -33.97 18.92 38.80
N ASN A 760 -32.95 19.71 38.50
CA ASN A 760 -31.78 19.25 37.77
C ASN A 760 -30.85 18.34 38.59
N VAL A 761 -31.00 18.33 39.91
CA VAL A 761 -30.29 17.48 40.86
C VAL A 761 -31.30 16.75 41.74
N THR A 762 -31.16 15.43 41.83
CA THR A 762 -31.85 14.60 42.82
C THR A 762 -30.85 14.22 43.91
N ILE A 763 -31.24 14.37 45.17
CA ILE A 763 -30.46 13.96 46.33
C ILE A 763 -31.17 12.75 46.95
N ASP A 764 -30.47 11.63 47.02
CA ASP A 764 -30.94 10.39 47.66
C ASP A 764 -29.92 9.96 48.73
N GLY A 765 -30.17 10.36 49.97
CA GLY A 765 -29.22 10.23 51.08
C GLY A 765 -27.91 10.98 50.80
N VAL A 766 -26.81 10.25 50.68
CA VAL A 766 -25.48 10.78 50.31
C VAL A 766 -25.23 10.83 48.80
N ASN A 767 -26.08 10.16 48.00
CA ASN A 767 -25.92 10.12 46.56
C ASN A 767 -26.56 11.33 45.90
N ARG A 768 -25.84 11.93 44.94
CA ARG A 768 -26.30 13.09 44.19
C ARG A 768 -26.31 12.73 42.71
N PHE A 769 -27.48 12.85 42.08
CA PHE A 769 -27.67 12.50 40.68
C PHE A 769 -28.07 13.74 39.89
N ILE A 770 -27.51 13.89 38.68
CA ILE A 770 -27.98 14.88 37.72
C ILE A 770 -29.15 14.26 36.96
N ASN A 771 -30.30 14.94 36.95
CA ASN A 771 -31.42 14.55 36.11
C ASN A 771 -31.20 15.11 34.70
N TYR A 772 -31.14 14.21 33.72
CA TYR A 772 -30.88 14.55 32.33
C TYR A 772 -32.16 14.51 31.49
N ASN A 773 -32.20 15.32 30.42
CA ASN A 773 -33.13 15.12 29.33
C ASN A 773 -32.80 13.83 28.56
N ALA A 774 -33.59 13.52 27.54
CA ALA A 774 -33.31 12.39 26.65
C ALA A 774 -31.87 12.46 26.10
N PRO A 775 -31.17 11.31 25.98
CA PRO A 775 -29.76 11.27 25.68
C PRO A 775 -29.48 11.85 24.29
N ASN A 776 -28.48 12.73 24.21
CA ASN A 776 -27.95 13.29 22.97
C ASN A 776 -28.98 14.04 22.08
N THR A 777 -30.00 14.64 22.68
CA THR A 777 -31.00 15.46 21.95
C THR A 777 -30.49 16.84 21.53
N ASN A 778 -29.46 17.37 22.20
CA ASN A 778 -28.88 18.68 21.90
C ASN A 778 -27.55 18.51 21.16
N ARG A 779 -27.11 19.55 20.43
CA ARG A 779 -25.81 19.59 19.77
C ARG A 779 -25.01 20.81 20.18
N LEU A 780 -23.69 20.63 20.24
CA LEU A 780 -22.76 21.74 20.43
C LEU A 780 -22.85 22.74 19.26
N SER A 781 -22.30 23.92 19.47
CA SER A 781 -22.17 24.91 18.40
C SER A 781 -21.34 24.37 17.23
N ASN A 782 -21.57 24.93 16.05
CA ASN A 782 -20.81 24.58 14.85
C ASN A 782 -19.32 24.89 15.07
N TYR A 783 -18.48 23.99 14.58
CA TYR A 783 -17.04 24.09 14.62
C TYR A 783 -16.54 24.74 13.34
N PHE A 784 -15.58 25.66 13.45
CA PHE A 784 -14.87 26.24 12.31
C PHE A 784 -13.38 26.44 12.64
N ARG A 785 -12.49 26.04 11.74
CA ARG A 785 -11.04 26.25 11.86
C ARG A 785 -10.43 26.56 10.49
N ALA A 786 -9.47 27.49 10.48
CA ALA A 786 -8.62 27.77 9.34
C ALA A 786 -7.17 27.50 9.69
N ASP A 787 -6.45 26.78 8.82
CA ASP A 787 -5.07 26.36 9.04
C ASP A 787 -4.19 26.79 7.87
N PHE A 788 -2.97 27.23 8.16
CA PHE A 788 -1.99 27.68 7.17
C PHE A 788 -0.65 26.97 7.35
N SER A 789 0.05 26.68 6.25
CA SER A 789 1.43 26.22 6.28
C SER A 789 2.20 26.66 5.04
N SER A 790 3.52 26.78 5.20
CA SER A 790 4.45 27.08 4.12
C SER A 790 5.78 26.39 4.37
N THR A 791 6.43 25.94 3.29
CA THR A 791 7.78 25.34 3.34
C THR A 791 8.65 25.90 2.25
N TYR A 792 9.93 26.15 2.55
CA TYR A 792 10.96 26.55 1.60
C TYR A 792 12.08 25.52 1.60
N LYS A 793 12.34 24.92 0.44
CA LYS A 793 13.48 24.00 0.25
C LYS A 793 14.66 24.75 -0.38
N PHE A 794 15.87 24.48 0.08
CA PHE A 794 17.09 25.09 -0.45
C PHE A 794 18.27 24.12 -0.34
N ASN A 795 19.40 24.47 -0.94
CA ASN A 795 20.60 23.65 -0.92
C ASN A 795 21.61 24.36 -0.02
N LEU A 796 22.13 23.71 1.03
CA LEU A 796 23.21 24.25 1.86
C LEU A 796 24.58 23.96 1.21
N SER A 797 24.71 22.79 0.58
CA SER A 797 25.88 22.37 -0.18
C SER A 797 25.47 21.41 -1.31
N GLU A 798 26.42 20.89 -2.08
CA GLU A 798 26.12 19.87 -3.11
C GLU A 798 25.52 18.57 -2.55
N LYS A 799 25.85 18.25 -1.29
CA LYS A 799 25.42 17.00 -0.63
C LYS A 799 24.35 17.23 0.44
N VAL A 800 24.15 18.48 0.88
CA VAL A 800 23.23 18.79 1.98
C VAL A 800 22.12 19.72 1.50
N ASN A 801 20.88 19.26 1.63
CA ASN A 801 19.69 20.05 1.37
C ASN A 801 19.06 20.54 2.68
N GLY A 802 18.50 21.74 2.66
CA GLY A 802 17.80 22.36 3.78
C GLY A 802 16.33 22.57 3.50
N MET A 803 15.54 22.59 4.57
CA MET A 803 14.14 22.96 4.54
C MET A 803 13.80 23.82 5.76
N ILE A 804 13.12 24.93 5.53
CA ILE A 804 12.47 25.71 6.58
C ILE A 804 10.96 25.62 6.36
N GLY A 805 10.18 25.54 7.44
CA GLY A 805 8.72 25.56 7.36
C GLY A 805 8.09 26.37 8.49
N VAL A 806 6.94 26.97 8.20
CA VAL A 806 6.10 27.71 9.16
C VAL A 806 4.65 27.25 9.01
N SER A 807 3.97 26.98 10.11
CA SER A 807 2.52 26.73 10.13
C SER A 807 1.83 27.49 11.24
N VAL A 808 0.54 27.74 11.05
CA VAL A 808 -0.36 28.27 12.08
C VAL A 808 -1.64 27.46 12.03
N LEU A 809 -1.92 26.74 13.11
CA LEU A 809 -3.23 26.12 13.33
C LEU A 809 -4.18 27.14 13.93
N ASN A 810 -5.45 27.07 13.55
CA ASN A 810 -6.50 27.99 14.03
C ASN A 810 -6.14 29.48 13.84
N LEU A 811 -5.92 29.86 12.59
CA LEU A 811 -5.51 31.20 12.16
C LEU A 811 -6.44 32.31 12.66
N PHE A 812 -7.74 32.05 12.73
CA PHE A 812 -8.77 33.02 13.14
C PHE A 812 -9.09 33.02 14.64
N LYS A 813 -8.32 32.30 15.47
CA LYS A 813 -8.51 32.25 16.93
C LYS A 813 -9.94 31.84 17.34
N THR A 814 -10.58 30.97 16.56
CA THR A 814 -11.95 30.56 16.86
C THR A 814 -12.00 29.68 18.11
N LYS A 815 -12.97 29.94 18.98
CA LYS A 815 -13.20 29.15 20.19
C LYS A 815 -14.22 28.04 19.90
N ASN A 816 -13.73 26.86 19.51
CA ASN A 816 -14.59 25.70 19.29
C ASN A 816 -14.71 24.85 20.57
N ILE A 817 -15.94 24.51 20.95
CA ILE A 817 -16.22 23.55 22.03
C ILE A 817 -16.28 22.15 21.41
N LEU A 818 -15.49 21.23 21.95
CA LEU A 818 -15.39 19.84 21.47
C LEU A 818 -16.23 18.88 22.31
N ASN A 819 -16.42 19.18 23.60
CA ASN A 819 -17.22 18.40 24.53
C ASN A 819 -17.83 19.30 25.60
N THR A 820 -19.02 18.95 26.07
CA THR A 820 -19.68 19.57 27.21
C THR A 820 -20.27 18.48 28.09
N TYR A 821 -20.00 18.54 29.38
CA TYR A 821 -20.59 17.65 30.37
C TYR A 821 -20.73 18.36 31.73
N TYR A 822 -21.34 17.67 32.69
CA TYR A 822 -21.84 18.29 33.91
C TYR A 822 -21.32 17.55 35.14
N LYS A 823 -20.92 18.31 36.17
CA LYS A 823 -20.57 17.81 37.50
C LYS A 823 -21.41 18.52 38.56
N ILE A 824 -21.66 17.87 39.68
CA ILE A 824 -22.30 18.51 40.84
C ILE A 824 -21.20 19.12 41.70
N ASN A 825 -21.36 20.38 42.11
CA ASN A 825 -20.43 21.04 43.03
C ASN A 825 -20.85 20.85 44.51
N ASP A 826 -20.02 21.31 45.44
CA ASP A 826 -20.26 21.17 46.89
C ASP A 826 -21.53 21.87 47.37
N LYS A 827 -22.04 22.84 46.58
CA LYS A 827 -23.30 23.55 46.83
C LYS A 827 -24.52 22.82 46.24
N ASN A 828 -24.38 21.57 45.80
CA ASN A 828 -25.40 20.77 45.12
C ASN A 828 -25.96 21.44 43.86
N THR A 829 -25.16 22.26 43.19
CA THR A 829 -25.53 22.90 41.91
C THR A 829 -24.69 22.33 40.78
N ILE A 830 -25.23 22.41 39.56
CA ILE A 830 -24.56 21.87 38.37
C ILE A 830 -23.47 22.83 37.89
N ASN A 831 -22.24 22.34 37.80
CA ASN A 831 -21.15 22.97 37.08
C ASN A 831 -21.06 22.42 35.65
N THR A 832 -20.94 23.31 34.67
CA THR A 832 -20.79 22.94 33.25
C THR A 832 -19.32 22.97 32.86
N ILE A 833 -18.81 21.86 32.37
CA ILE A 833 -17.42 21.72 31.93
C ILE A 833 -17.39 21.67 30.41
N ASN A 834 -16.58 22.54 29.81
CA ASN A 834 -16.41 22.65 28.37
C ASN A 834 -14.96 22.32 28.00
N ASN A 835 -14.77 21.27 27.21
CA ASN A 835 -13.47 20.99 26.61
C ASN A 835 -13.36 21.73 25.27
N THR A 836 -12.27 22.46 25.06
CA THR A 836 -12.08 23.31 23.88
C THR A 836 -11.03 22.75 22.91
N SER A 837 -11.17 23.17 21.66
CA SER A 837 -10.21 23.00 20.56
C SER A 837 -8.87 23.63 20.87
N ILE A 838 -7.85 23.22 20.12
CA ILE A 838 -6.54 23.90 20.16
C ILE A 838 -6.73 25.38 19.79
N GLY A 839 -6.06 26.26 20.53
CA GLY A 839 -6.00 27.68 20.20
C GLY A 839 -5.11 27.92 18.99
N THR A 840 -4.73 29.18 18.76
CA THR A 840 -3.77 29.49 17.70
C THR A 840 -2.39 28.96 18.07
N ALA A 841 -1.95 27.94 17.35
CA ALA A 841 -0.67 27.28 17.57
C ALA A 841 0.26 27.54 16.37
N PRO A 842 1.14 28.55 16.44
CA PRO A 842 2.21 28.69 15.44
C PRO A 842 3.20 27.52 15.61
N ASN A 843 3.86 27.12 14.53
CA ASN A 843 4.98 26.18 14.57
C ASN A 843 6.02 26.58 13.52
N PHE A 844 7.27 26.21 13.79
CA PHE A 844 8.42 26.44 12.94
C PHE A 844 9.22 25.15 12.85
N THR A 845 9.79 24.84 11.69
CA THR A 845 10.73 23.73 11.52
C THR A 845 11.95 24.14 10.71
N PHE A 846 13.10 23.59 11.08
CA PHE A 846 14.30 23.56 10.26
C PHE A 846 14.79 22.11 10.15
N ARG A 847 15.16 21.70 8.94
CA ARG A 847 15.64 20.35 8.66
C ARG A 847 16.75 20.34 7.63
N MET A 848 17.71 19.44 7.84
CA MET A 848 18.74 19.09 6.87
C MET A 848 18.56 17.65 6.40
N TYR A 849 18.90 17.41 5.14
CA TYR A 849 18.97 16.10 4.51
C TYR A 849 20.34 15.92 3.88
N PHE A 850 20.95 14.75 4.04
CA PHE A 850 22.30 14.42 3.57
C PHE A 850 22.36 13.06 2.87
#